data_AF-A0A451B4E8-F1
#
_entry.id   AF-A0A451B4E8-F1
#
_cell.length_a   1.000
_cell.length_b   1.000
_cell.length_c   1.000
_cell.angle_alpha   90.00
_cell.angle_beta   90.00
_cell.angle_gamma   90.00
#
_symmetry.space_group_name_H-M   'P 1'
#
loop_
_entity.id
_entity.type
_entity.pdbx_description
1 polymer ?
#
loop_
_entity_poly.entity_id
_entity_poly.type
_entity_poly.pdbx_seq_one_letter_code
_entity_poly.pdbx_strand_id
1 'polypeptide(L)'
;MTRKFSWAFLVSAVSCFGYNMLGYSMLGYNNHSVDDSDPNPRKTDPLGSMRGLVACLRLFCVLILLWPITGCDDFSRQSEKRARAAAEVEAEEILLAIVDSSSSPSLFTQGVALAIEEFNDERIIKQKLIAQYYDDRSKAPKARSLARKLAGNENVVAVIGHLSSATAIAASIVYERAGVVLITPSATQSRLIRQESRFTFRNIPTDEVFGREAARYVERHQYKKVAIIYDQELATRRLAELFHKAADDAGIEVVAVRFYSNWETDYRELITKLVKDVGFDALFLSGILPQGAEMIKQLRAMGVQAPIISGIGLDSYRLMDVAGKAAENTTVATVFNPKRPRNLTRDFIRHFKERYGIEPDTWAAQGYDAVKLLTHAMVESGSRIPAVLASTLRFVENWEGVTGKYSMTLNGDVLGKEIYFKTLKNKIFAFQKRPGKKVDPFETIEEETLRIGVKQGEIHLDPCHVREGMSAELAEQLFLGLTDIDPDDLKPVPALATSWIKSNQGKTYRFHLRKDARWTNGRPVTAHDVAWAVRRNVLPATGCWEVDLLFALENGRTIHAGKGDPTQLGVKVIDDYTIEFDLERPIHFFPRMLNRFVYRPLPTPTIKDFGKSWTHPERIVTNGAYRLAAWEPNMLMALKRNDDYYDSAKVHIPEIRYFFLRSQAMGLTLYRSGKLDALGGNNYLPISSDGYASIRTDKALYAQLSEFPLFKSYGYGFRLHRFPMNNLLVRKAITAALDRDMIVELIAHPHETSATFTPIRLLPTIDSELASGLDAELGIPFNPNQANLWLAEAGYPEGRGFPEITLLHEDESYHRRLAQAVKASLEFYLKLNVELLTYPPEEDRGRALMRLDPHLFQLDWTAAYPHANNFIESNFHPGARYSHTGWWDNLFIRLLASAQSESSPEIRAELFRWAERMITYGGCAVAPIYSERTRMLVHPRITNWRHMPFGGQYLRDWRFRETSIKIQ
;
A
#
# COMPACT_ATOMS: atom_id res chain seq x y z
N MET A 1 -40.06 -10.18 0.06
CA MET A 1 -40.57 -11.53 0.38
C MET A 1 -40.72 -11.67 1.89
N THR A 2 -41.66 -12.51 2.31
CA THR A 2 -42.09 -12.71 3.71
C THR A 2 -41.18 -13.67 4.49
N ARG A 3 -41.18 -13.51 5.82
CA ARG A 3 -41.00 -14.53 6.88
C ARG A 3 -40.10 -15.74 6.57
N LYS A 4 -38.94 -15.80 7.23
CA LYS A 4 -38.58 -16.85 8.22
C LYS A 4 -37.14 -16.63 8.69
N PHE A 5 -36.95 -16.29 9.96
CA PHE A 5 -36.16 -17.06 10.93
C PHE A 5 -36.28 -16.38 12.30
N SER A 6 -36.95 -17.07 13.21
CA SER A 6 -36.94 -16.83 14.65
C SER A 6 -36.47 -18.13 15.29
N TRP A 7 -36.13 -18.11 16.59
CA TRP A 7 -35.60 -19.22 17.40
C TRP A 7 -34.09 -19.49 17.33
N ALA A 8 -33.31 -18.52 17.83
CA ALA A 8 -32.20 -18.79 18.76
C ALA A 8 -31.88 -17.47 19.52
N PHE A 9 -31.69 -17.54 20.84
CA PHE A 9 -31.50 -16.47 21.84
C PHE A 9 -32.74 -16.10 22.69
N LEU A 10 -33.16 -17.06 23.52
CA LEU A 10 -34.03 -16.80 24.68
C LEU A 10 -33.76 -17.82 25.81
N VAL A 11 -32.51 -17.87 26.25
CA VAL A 11 -32.04 -18.50 27.50
C VAL A 11 -30.99 -17.55 28.11
N SER A 12 -30.85 -17.54 29.45
CA SER A 12 -29.88 -16.73 30.21
C SER A 12 -30.25 -15.25 30.47
N ALA A 13 -31.51 -14.97 30.81
CA ALA A 13 -31.92 -13.65 31.31
C ALA A 13 -32.95 -13.66 32.47
N VAL A 14 -33.04 -14.75 33.26
CA VAL A 14 -33.75 -14.77 34.56
C VAL A 14 -33.04 -15.72 35.53
N SER A 15 -32.15 -15.21 36.39
CA SER A 15 -31.74 -15.79 37.70
C SER A 15 -30.51 -15.09 38.31
N CYS A 16 -30.66 -13.84 38.77
CA CYS A 16 -29.71 -13.22 39.71
C CYS A 16 -30.33 -12.04 40.50
N PHE A 17 -31.51 -12.27 41.08
CA PHE A 17 -32.03 -11.44 42.17
C PHE A 17 -32.76 -12.35 43.15
N GLY A 18 -32.15 -12.58 44.31
CA GLY A 18 -32.69 -13.45 45.35
C GLY A 18 -31.61 -13.96 46.29
N TYR A 19 -31.54 -13.31 47.47
CA TYR A 19 -31.07 -13.84 48.76
C TYR A 19 -29.87 -14.80 48.81
N ASN A 20 -28.87 -14.45 49.62
CA ASN A 20 -28.76 -15.12 50.93
C ASN A 20 -27.89 -14.37 51.94
N MET A 21 -28.41 -14.28 53.16
CA MET A 21 -27.61 -14.13 54.38
C MET A 21 -27.25 -15.53 54.90
N LEU A 22 -26.10 -15.62 55.57
CA LEU A 22 -25.75 -16.63 56.59
C LEU A 22 -25.66 -18.12 56.16
N GLY A 23 -24.48 -18.72 56.40
CA GLY A 23 -24.36 -20.17 56.63
C GLY A 23 -23.01 -20.77 56.25
N TYR A 24 -22.36 -21.44 57.20
CA TYR A 24 -21.17 -22.32 57.06
C TYR A 24 -19.87 -21.64 56.61
N SER A 25 -18.76 -21.60 57.36
CA SER A 25 -18.25 -22.39 58.49
C SER A 25 -17.65 -23.77 58.18
N MET A 26 -16.34 -23.85 58.48
CA MET A 26 -15.52 -24.99 58.93
C MET A 26 -14.86 -25.99 57.96
N LEU A 27 -13.57 -26.20 58.27
CA LEU A 27 -12.67 -27.34 58.00
C LEU A 27 -12.14 -27.51 56.56
N GLY A 28 -10.83 -27.73 56.33
CA GLY A 28 -9.69 -27.82 57.27
C GLY A 28 -8.44 -28.45 56.61
N TYR A 29 -7.34 -28.54 57.37
CA TYR A 29 -5.98 -29.05 57.02
C TYR A 29 -5.10 -28.08 56.17
N ASN A 30 -4.05 -27.46 56.71
CA ASN A 30 -2.76 -27.95 57.31
C ASN A 30 -1.65 -28.05 56.23
N ASN A 31 -0.37 -27.71 56.45
CA ASN A 31 0.32 -27.34 57.71
C ASN A 31 1.65 -26.57 57.47
N HIS A 32 2.08 -25.86 58.53
CA HIS A 32 3.47 -25.46 58.92
C HIS A 32 4.13 -24.24 58.21
N SER A 33 4.94 -23.38 58.85
CA SER A 33 5.39 -23.12 60.26
C SER A 33 6.40 -21.91 60.26
N VAL A 34 6.75 -21.14 61.30
CA VAL A 34 6.41 -21.04 62.75
C VAL A 34 6.86 -19.66 63.33
N ASP A 35 6.20 -19.17 64.40
CA ASP A 35 6.60 -18.18 65.45
C ASP A 35 7.15 -16.76 65.10
N ASP A 36 7.02 -15.72 65.97
CA ASP A 36 6.85 -15.76 67.44
C ASP A 36 6.06 -14.58 68.08
N SER A 37 5.41 -14.87 69.22
CA SER A 37 5.02 -14.03 70.37
C SER A 37 4.03 -12.82 70.26
N ASP A 38 2.90 -12.98 70.94
CA ASP A 38 2.02 -12.01 71.66
C ASP A 38 1.77 -12.68 73.06
N PRO A 39 0.92 -12.26 74.04
CA PRO A 39 0.08 -11.06 74.21
C PRO A 39 0.17 -10.45 75.64
N ASN A 40 -0.78 -9.58 76.03
CA ASN A 40 -1.85 -9.81 77.04
C ASN A 40 -2.48 -8.47 77.58
N PRO A 41 -3.59 -8.43 78.36
CA PRO A 41 -4.85 -7.93 77.79
C PRO A 41 -5.65 -6.98 78.72
N ARG A 42 -6.90 -6.67 78.36
CA ARG A 42 -8.10 -7.05 79.17
C ARG A 42 -9.43 -6.75 78.45
N LYS A 43 -10.37 -7.69 78.57
CA LYS A 43 -11.81 -7.59 78.25
C LYS A 43 -12.61 -8.12 79.44
N THR A 44 -13.77 -7.53 79.71
CA THR A 44 -15.00 -8.07 80.36
C THR A 44 -15.91 -6.88 80.67
N ASP A 45 -17.24 -6.91 80.65
CA ASP A 45 -18.24 -7.71 79.92
C ASP A 45 -19.61 -6.96 80.09
N PRO A 46 -20.63 -7.10 79.22
CA PRO A 46 -21.84 -6.26 79.30
C PRO A 46 -23.07 -7.00 79.86
N LEU A 47 -23.92 -6.30 80.62
CA LEU A 47 -25.36 -6.60 80.83
C LEU A 47 -26.05 -5.44 81.56
N GLY A 48 -27.36 -5.26 81.38
CA GLY A 48 -28.18 -4.29 82.14
C GLY A 48 -28.45 -2.98 81.41
N SER A 49 -29.57 -2.93 80.69
CA SER A 49 -30.02 -1.76 79.93
C SER A 49 -30.86 -0.77 80.76
N MET A 50 -30.91 0.49 80.31
CA MET A 50 -32.09 1.38 80.39
C MET A 50 -32.59 1.85 81.80
N ARG A 51 -33.19 3.02 82.00
CA ARG A 51 -33.58 4.18 81.15
C ARG A 51 -33.30 5.47 81.96
N GLY A 52 -32.99 6.59 81.30
CA GLY A 52 -33.00 7.92 81.95
C GLY A 52 -32.08 8.95 81.31
N LEU A 53 -30.76 8.71 81.35
CA LEU A 53 -29.73 9.72 81.02
C LEU A 53 -29.41 9.89 79.52
N VAL A 54 -30.06 9.14 78.62
CA VAL A 54 -29.82 9.19 77.17
C VAL A 54 -30.58 10.34 76.47
N ALA A 55 -31.49 11.02 77.16
CA ALA A 55 -32.33 12.06 76.57
C ALA A 55 -31.58 13.38 76.28
N CYS A 56 -30.72 13.85 77.18
CA CYS A 56 -30.09 15.16 77.05
C CYS A 56 -28.84 15.19 76.14
N LEU A 57 -27.99 14.14 76.13
CA LEU A 57 -26.82 14.11 75.23
C LEU A 57 -27.20 13.91 73.75
N ARG A 58 -28.37 13.33 73.44
CA ARG A 58 -28.79 13.14 72.04
C ARG A 58 -29.16 14.44 71.34
N LEU A 59 -29.66 15.46 72.04
CA LEU A 59 -29.98 16.75 71.42
C LEU A 59 -28.74 17.53 70.98
N PHE A 60 -27.63 17.43 71.73
CA PHE A 60 -26.41 18.18 71.44
C PHE A 60 -25.58 17.56 70.29
N CYS A 61 -25.60 16.23 70.14
CA CYS A 61 -24.90 15.57 69.03
C CYS A 61 -25.67 15.61 67.69
N VAL A 62 -27.00 15.70 67.71
CA VAL A 62 -27.82 15.77 66.47
C VAL A 62 -27.69 17.12 65.76
N LEU A 63 -27.44 18.22 66.49
CA LEU A 63 -27.26 19.55 65.89
C LEU A 63 -25.90 19.78 65.22
N ILE A 64 -24.88 18.95 65.49
CA ILE A 64 -23.55 19.03 64.85
C ILE A 64 -23.42 18.09 63.64
N LEU A 65 -24.32 17.11 63.50
CA LEU A 65 -24.40 16.23 62.32
C LEU A 65 -25.29 16.78 61.19
N LEU A 66 -25.84 17.99 61.35
CA LEU A 66 -26.74 18.65 60.39
C LEU A 66 -26.14 19.90 59.70
N TRP A 67 -24.84 19.88 59.37
CA TRP A 67 -24.28 20.40 58.10
C TRP A 67 -22.74 20.21 58.05
N PRO A 68 -22.11 19.93 56.88
CA PRO A 68 -22.68 19.78 55.54
C PRO A 68 -22.32 18.45 54.84
N ILE A 69 -23.32 17.62 54.50
CA ILE A 69 -23.25 16.69 53.36
C ILE A 69 -24.15 17.22 52.23
N THR A 70 -23.84 18.41 51.75
CA THR A 70 -24.56 19.07 50.63
C THR A 70 -23.70 19.20 49.36
N GLY A 71 -22.42 18.78 49.40
CA GLY A 71 -21.48 18.95 48.29
C GLY A 71 -21.37 17.80 47.28
N CYS A 72 -21.81 16.59 47.62
CA CYS A 72 -21.72 15.41 46.72
C CYS A 72 -23.02 15.07 45.98
N ASP A 73 -24.17 15.51 46.50
CA ASP A 73 -25.49 15.16 45.96
C ASP A 73 -25.89 16.05 44.76
N ASP A 74 -25.37 17.28 44.71
CA ASP A 74 -25.69 18.27 43.67
C ASP A 74 -25.09 17.94 42.29
N PHE A 75 -23.81 17.53 42.25
CA PHE A 75 -23.12 17.19 41.01
C PHE A 75 -23.67 15.94 40.31
N SER A 76 -24.05 14.91 41.06
CA SER A 76 -24.67 13.69 40.51
C SER A 76 -26.03 14.01 39.87
N ARG A 77 -26.87 14.79 40.59
CA ARG A 77 -28.16 15.29 40.06
C ARG A 77 -27.96 16.16 38.82
N GLN A 78 -26.96 17.02 38.81
CA GLN A 78 -26.61 17.86 37.66
C GLN A 78 -26.18 17.03 36.43
N SER A 79 -25.41 15.96 36.63
CA SER A 79 -25.06 15.01 35.56
C SER A 79 -26.29 14.26 35.03
N GLU A 80 -27.21 13.84 35.89
CA GLU A 80 -28.46 13.19 35.47
C GLU A 80 -29.36 14.13 34.67
N LYS A 81 -29.57 15.37 35.14
CA LYS A 81 -30.39 16.35 34.43
C LYS A 81 -29.80 16.71 33.06
N ARG A 82 -28.47 16.91 32.98
CA ARG A 82 -27.75 17.08 31.72
C ARG A 82 -27.97 15.91 30.78
N ALA A 83 -27.94 14.66 31.28
CA ALA A 83 -28.23 13.49 30.46
C ALA A 83 -29.69 13.46 29.96
N ARG A 84 -30.65 13.97 30.75
CA ARG A 84 -32.06 14.12 30.32
C ARG A 84 -32.24 15.20 29.25
N ALA A 85 -31.71 16.41 29.46
CA ALA A 85 -31.71 17.47 28.44
C ALA A 85 -31.01 17.03 27.14
N ALA A 86 -29.91 16.29 27.26
CA ALA A 86 -29.22 15.66 26.13
C ALA A 86 -30.00 14.48 25.50
N ALA A 87 -31.05 13.96 26.12
CA ALA A 87 -31.92 12.92 25.56
C ALA A 87 -33.21 13.47 24.92
N GLU A 88 -33.60 14.72 25.22
CA GLU A 88 -34.84 15.33 24.72
C GLU A 88 -34.84 15.44 23.19
N VAL A 89 -35.66 14.63 22.52
CA VAL A 89 -35.70 14.49 21.06
C VAL A 89 -36.12 15.79 20.35
N GLU A 90 -36.85 16.66 21.05
CA GLU A 90 -37.36 17.94 20.53
C GLU A 90 -36.31 19.06 20.50
N ALA A 91 -35.18 18.93 21.20
CA ALA A 91 -34.11 19.92 21.13
C ALA A 91 -33.57 20.02 19.69
N GLU A 92 -33.68 21.21 19.08
CA GLU A 92 -33.17 21.50 17.73
C GLU A 92 -31.68 21.90 17.70
N GLU A 93 -31.12 22.24 18.86
CA GLU A 93 -29.76 22.75 19.01
C GLU A 93 -28.93 21.91 20.01
N ILE A 94 -27.63 21.77 19.71
CA ILE A 94 -26.62 21.14 20.57
C ILE A 94 -25.62 22.24 20.95
N LEU A 95 -25.62 22.62 22.23
CA LEU A 95 -24.77 23.69 22.73
C LEU A 95 -23.37 23.18 23.09
N LEU A 96 -22.37 23.74 22.43
CA LEU A 96 -20.95 23.58 22.74
C LEU A 96 -20.38 24.85 23.39
N ALA A 97 -19.57 24.68 24.43
CA ALA A 97 -18.83 25.77 25.04
C ALA A 97 -17.37 25.77 24.53
N ILE A 98 -16.97 26.83 23.85
CA ILE A 98 -15.62 26.98 23.29
C ILE A 98 -14.83 27.91 24.20
N VAL A 99 -13.75 27.41 24.81
CA VAL A 99 -12.97 28.18 25.79
C VAL A 99 -11.56 28.44 25.29
N ASP A 100 -11.35 29.68 24.85
CA ASP A 100 -10.11 30.24 24.34
C ASP A 100 -9.44 31.15 25.39
N SER A 101 -8.31 31.76 25.05
CA SER A 101 -7.56 32.65 25.92
C SER A 101 -7.03 33.89 25.22
N SER A 102 -7.61 35.06 25.54
CA SER A 102 -7.15 36.35 25.01
C SER A 102 -5.70 36.70 25.39
N SER A 103 -5.12 36.00 26.37
CA SER A 103 -3.72 36.15 26.76
C SER A 103 -2.72 35.45 25.83
N SER A 104 -3.17 34.51 25.00
CA SER A 104 -2.34 33.78 24.03
C SER A 104 -3.07 33.60 22.69
N PRO A 105 -3.29 34.68 21.91
CA PRO A 105 -4.02 34.62 20.64
C PRO A 105 -3.46 33.58 19.65
N SER A 106 -4.36 32.81 19.05
CA SER A 106 -4.10 31.77 18.04
C SER A 106 -5.25 31.70 17.03
N LEU A 107 -5.17 30.83 16.02
CA LEU A 107 -6.27 30.59 15.08
C LEU A 107 -7.25 29.48 15.52
N PHE A 108 -7.21 29.08 16.81
CA PHE A 108 -8.04 28.02 17.38
C PHE A 108 -9.54 28.20 17.15
N THR A 109 -10.07 29.40 17.43
CA THR A 109 -11.52 29.65 17.34
C THR A 109 -12.03 29.64 15.91
N GLN A 110 -11.22 30.04 14.93
CA GLN A 110 -11.52 29.93 13.51
C GLN A 110 -11.59 28.46 13.06
N GLY A 111 -10.68 27.60 13.54
CA GLY A 111 -10.71 26.18 13.24
C GLY A 111 -11.95 25.47 13.78
N VAL A 112 -12.31 25.78 15.03
CA VAL A 112 -13.57 25.34 15.66
C VAL A 112 -14.80 25.81 14.87
N ALA A 113 -14.84 27.10 14.51
CA ALA A 113 -15.97 27.67 13.80
C ALA A 113 -16.19 27.00 12.44
N LEU A 114 -15.13 26.77 11.66
CA LEU A 114 -15.21 26.09 10.37
C LEU A 114 -15.75 24.65 10.50
N ALA A 115 -15.28 23.89 11.48
CA ALA A 115 -15.76 22.52 11.70
C ALA A 115 -17.25 22.46 12.08
N ILE A 116 -17.75 23.46 12.80
CA ILE A 116 -19.17 23.59 13.16
C ILE A 116 -20.02 24.04 11.96
N GLU A 117 -19.51 24.97 11.15
CA GLU A 117 -20.14 25.44 9.91
C GLU A 117 -20.34 24.27 8.94
N GLU A 118 -19.28 23.54 8.61
CA GLU A 118 -19.36 22.36 7.74
C GLU A 118 -20.30 21.27 8.27
N PHE A 119 -20.22 20.91 9.55
CA PHE A 119 -21.09 19.87 10.11
C PHE A 119 -22.58 20.24 10.07
N ASN A 120 -22.90 21.52 10.27
CA ASN A 120 -24.27 22.03 10.17
C ASN A 120 -24.78 22.06 8.72
N ASP A 121 -23.89 22.31 7.76
CA ASP A 121 -24.21 22.31 6.32
C ASP A 121 -24.35 20.89 5.75
N GLU A 122 -23.54 19.93 6.24
CA GLU A 122 -23.63 18.50 5.92
C GLU A 122 -24.97 17.86 6.36
N ARG A 123 -25.66 18.45 7.35
CA ARG A 123 -26.98 18.00 7.88
C ARG A 123 -27.06 16.51 8.26
N ILE A 124 -25.95 15.94 8.74
CA ILE A 124 -25.85 14.51 9.11
C ILE A 124 -26.86 14.12 10.20
N ILE A 125 -27.14 15.04 11.13
CA ILE A 125 -28.17 14.91 12.16
C ILE A 125 -29.16 16.07 12.06
N LYS A 126 -30.37 15.90 12.61
CA LYS A 126 -31.42 16.94 12.58
C LYS A 126 -30.99 18.21 13.34
N GLN A 127 -30.24 18.05 14.42
CA GLN A 127 -29.84 19.14 15.32
C GLN A 127 -28.65 19.95 14.80
N LYS A 128 -28.67 21.26 15.06
CA LYS A 128 -27.54 22.16 14.76
C LYS A 128 -26.60 22.29 15.95
N LEU A 129 -25.30 22.31 15.70
CA LEU A 129 -24.29 22.69 16.69
C LEU A 129 -24.23 24.21 16.82
N ILE A 130 -24.35 24.71 18.05
CA ILE A 130 -24.25 26.12 18.41
C ILE A 130 -23.06 26.31 19.36
N ALA A 131 -22.17 27.25 19.03
CA ALA A 131 -20.98 27.55 19.80
C ALA A 131 -21.18 28.81 20.67
N GLN A 132 -20.92 28.70 21.98
CA GLN A 132 -20.75 29.86 22.85
C GLN A 132 -19.27 30.01 23.23
N TYR A 133 -18.71 31.19 22.94
CA TYR A 133 -17.28 31.48 23.14
C TYR A 133 -17.02 32.14 24.50
N TYR A 134 -15.94 31.70 25.15
CA TYR A 134 -15.53 32.14 26.48
C TYR A 134 -14.01 32.36 26.54
N ASP A 135 -13.58 33.32 27.37
CA ASP A 135 -12.18 33.70 27.56
C ASP A 135 -11.73 33.37 28.99
N ASP A 136 -10.72 32.52 29.18
CA ASP A 136 -10.18 32.17 30.50
C ASP A 136 -8.97 33.03 30.97
N ARG A 137 -8.41 33.87 30.08
CA ARG A 137 -7.21 34.70 30.30
C ARG A 137 -6.00 33.96 30.87
N SER A 138 -5.90 32.66 30.64
CA SER A 138 -4.87 31.75 31.16
C SER A 138 -4.79 31.75 32.69
N LYS A 139 -5.89 32.12 33.39
CA LYS A 139 -5.94 32.21 34.85
C LYS A 139 -6.78 31.08 35.44
N ALA A 140 -6.12 30.13 36.12
CA ALA A 140 -6.77 28.99 36.76
C ALA A 140 -7.98 29.34 37.67
N PRO A 141 -7.99 30.45 38.44
CA PRO A 141 -9.19 30.87 39.18
C PRO A 141 -10.37 31.26 38.28
N LYS A 142 -10.10 31.97 37.16
CA LYS A 142 -11.14 32.35 36.18
C LYS A 142 -11.67 31.11 35.47
N ALA A 143 -10.78 30.20 35.07
CA ALA A 143 -11.14 28.91 34.48
C ALA A 143 -12.04 28.08 35.41
N ARG A 144 -11.72 27.99 36.70
CA ARG A 144 -12.56 27.28 37.69
C ARG A 144 -13.93 27.94 37.89
N SER A 145 -14.01 29.27 37.88
CA SER A 145 -15.27 30.02 37.95
C SER A 145 -16.13 29.77 36.70
N LEU A 146 -15.52 29.85 35.51
CA LEU A 146 -16.16 29.55 34.24
C LEU A 146 -16.65 28.10 34.17
N ALA A 147 -15.83 27.14 34.61
CA ALA A 147 -16.19 25.73 34.63
C ALA A 147 -17.41 25.45 35.53
N ARG A 148 -17.54 26.15 36.68
CA ARG A 148 -18.76 26.09 37.50
C ARG A 148 -19.97 26.69 36.80
N LYS A 149 -19.82 27.82 36.08
CA LYS A 149 -20.91 28.42 35.28
C LYS A 149 -21.38 27.45 34.18
N LEU A 150 -20.44 26.82 33.47
CA LEU A 150 -20.75 25.87 32.39
C LEU A 150 -21.33 24.56 32.90
N ALA A 151 -20.82 24.04 34.03
CA ALA A 151 -21.43 22.92 34.75
C ALA A 151 -22.85 23.24 35.23
N GLY A 152 -23.12 24.49 35.63
CA GLY A 152 -24.47 24.95 35.99
C GLY A 152 -25.46 25.05 34.83
N ASN A 153 -25.00 25.12 33.57
CA ASN A 153 -25.85 25.10 32.39
C ASN A 153 -26.03 23.65 31.91
N GLU A 154 -27.21 23.08 32.15
CA GLU A 154 -27.56 21.69 31.84
C GLU A 154 -27.58 21.39 30.33
N ASN A 155 -27.65 22.41 29.46
CA ASN A 155 -27.69 22.24 27.99
C ASN A 155 -26.30 22.11 27.34
N VAL A 156 -25.21 22.44 28.04
CA VAL A 156 -23.84 22.34 27.49
C VAL A 156 -23.44 20.87 27.35
N VAL A 157 -23.38 20.34 26.13
CA VAL A 157 -23.05 18.91 25.92
C VAL A 157 -21.55 18.66 26.11
N ALA A 158 -20.72 19.55 25.57
CA ALA A 158 -19.27 19.45 25.68
C ALA A 158 -18.59 20.83 25.73
N VAL A 159 -17.36 20.82 26.25
CA VAL A 159 -16.43 21.95 26.28
C VAL A 159 -15.25 21.61 25.37
N ILE A 160 -15.00 22.44 24.37
CA ILE A 160 -13.77 22.39 23.57
C ILE A 160 -12.83 23.48 24.06
N GLY A 161 -11.61 23.10 24.44
CA GLY A 161 -10.59 24.06 24.88
C GLY A 161 -10.24 23.96 26.36
N HIS A 162 -10.16 25.13 27.00
CA HIS A 162 -9.09 25.47 27.93
C HIS A 162 -7.72 25.13 27.33
N LEU A 163 -7.07 26.16 26.79
CA LEU A 163 -5.85 25.97 26.03
C LEU A 163 -4.61 25.78 26.92
N SER A 164 -4.55 26.46 28.06
CA SER A 164 -3.45 26.28 29.02
C SER A 164 -3.65 25.01 29.85
N SER A 165 -2.56 24.26 30.08
CA SER A 165 -2.59 23.12 31.01
C SER A 165 -3.06 23.53 32.40
N ALA A 166 -2.69 24.72 32.89
CA ALA A 166 -3.11 25.19 34.20
C ALA A 166 -4.64 25.46 34.29
N THR A 167 -5.25 25.95 33.20
CA THR A 167 -6.70 26.22 33.16
C THR A 167 -7.49 24.95 32.90
N ALA A 168 -7.03 24.09 31.99
CA ALA A 168 -7.65 22.80 31.70
C ALA A 168 -7.72 21.90 32.94
N ILE A 169 -6.64 21.83 33.74
CA ILE A 169 -6.60 21.05 34.98
C ILE A 169 -7.52 21.63 36.07
N ALA A 170 -7.61 22.96 36.15
CA ALA A 170 -8.51 23.61 37.12
C ALA A 170 -9.99 23.43 36.77
N ALA A 171 -10.31 23.27 35.47
CA ALA A 171 -11.65 23.10 34.94
C ALA A 171 -12.10 21.62 34.90
N SER A 172 -11.22 20.70 34.50
CA SER A 172 -11.53 19.26 34.38
C SER A 172 -12.05 18.67 35.69
N ILE A 173 -11.52 19.10 36.84
CA ILE A 173 -12.01 18.68 38.17
C ILE A 173 -13.50 19.01 38.38
N VAL A 174 -14.01 20.08 37.78
CA VAL A 174 -15.44 20.47 37.84
C VAL A 174 -16.24 19.68 36.81
N TYR A 175 -15.76 19.58 35.57
CA TYR A 175 -16.45 18.87 34.49
C TYR A 175 -16.59 17.36 34.73
N GLU A 176 -15.58 16.70 35.28
CA GLU A 176 -15.59 15.28 35.68
C GLU A 176 -16.67 14.96 36.74
N ARG A 177 -16.98 15.95 37.60
CA ARG A 177 -18.05 15.84 38.61
C ARG A 177 -19.42 16.12 38.01
N ALA A 178 -19.52 17.11 37.12
CA ALA A 178 -20.77 17.57 36.50
C ALA A 178 -21.19 16.77 35.26
N GLY A 179 -20.43 15.75 34.85
CA GLY A 179 -20.72 14.93 33.67
C GLY A 179 -20.59 15.68 32.34
N VAL A 180 -19.66 16.64 32.23
CA VAL A 180 -19.44 17.45 31.02
C VAL A 180 -18.22 16.93 30.28
N VAL A 181 -18.35 16.57 28.99
CA VAL A 181 -17.20 16.18 28.17
C VAL A 181 -16.28 17.38 27.96
N LEU A 182 -14.98 17.22 28.23
CA LEU A 182 -13.94 18.19 27.93
C LEU A 182 -12.99 17.59 26.89
N ILE A 183 -12.84 18.23 25.73
CA ILE A 183 -11.77 17.92 24.76
C ILE A 183 -10.83 19.13 24.69
N THR A 184 -9.59 18.97 25.16
CA THR A 184 -8.57 20.04 25.06
C THR A 184 -7.65 19.83 23.85
N PRO A 185 -7.39 20.89 23.05
CA PRO A 185 -6.55 20.84 21.85
C PRO A 185 -5.08 21.17 22.07
N SER A 186 -4.70 21.60 23.28
CA SER A 186 -3.35 22.12 23.54
C SER A 186 -2.76 21.85 24.93
N ALA A 187 -3.54 21.33 25.90
CA ALA A 187 -3.00 21.05 27.23
C ALA A 187 -2.24 19.71 27.28
N THR A 188 -0.91 19.81 27.31
CA THR A 188 0.04 18.69 27.20
C THR A 188 0.47 18.06 28.53
N GLN A 189 0.25 18.71 29.68
CA GLN A 189 0.69 18.17 30.99
C GLN A 189 0.13 16.79 31.28
N SER A 190 0.98 15.80 31.59
CA SER A 190 0.58 14.41 31.83
C SER A 190 -0.53 14.28 32.88
N ARG A 191 -0.46 15.07 33.96
CA ARG A 191 -1.39 15.05 35.11
C ARG A 191 -2.81 15.56 34.82
N LEU A 192 -3.12 15.99 33.60
CA LEU A 192 -4.46 16.48 33.23
C LEU A 192 -5.51 15.38 33.29
N ILE A 193 -5.19 14.25 32.66
CA ILE A 193 -6.03 13.06 32.63
C ILE A 193 -5.49 12.12 33.69
N ARG A 194 -6.40 11.68 34.57
CA ARG A 194 -6.09 10.80 35.70
C ARG A 194 -6.66 9.41 35.41
N GLN A 195 -6.25 8.41 36.19
CA GLN A 195 -6.72 7.04 35.98
C GLN A 195 -8.26 6.93 36.13
N GLU A 196 -8.87 7.81 36.93
CA GLU A 196 -10.31 7.92 37.15
C GLU A 196 -11.04 8.93 36.24
N SER A 197 -10.37 9.55 35.26
CA SER A 197 -10.98 10.54 34.36
C SER A 197 -11.98 9.89 33.39
N ARG A 198 -13.26 10.23 33.52
CA ARG A 198 -14.38 9.69 32.72
C ARG A 198 -14.84 10.63 31.61
N PHE A 199 -14.65 11.94 31.75
CA PHE A 199 -15.15 12.95 30.80
C PHE A 199 -14.07 13.84 30.18
N THR A 200 -12.82 13.76 30.64
CA THR A 200 -11.69 14.55 30.10
C THR A 200 -10.94 13.79 29.01
N PHE A 201 -10.69 14.47 27.89
CA PHE A 201 -9.96 13.97 26.72
C PHE A 201 -8.97 15.02 26.21
N ARG A 202 -7.90 14.58 25.55
CA ARG A 202 -7.03 15.47 24.76
C ARG A 202 -6.75 14.89 23.37
N ASN A 203 -6.89 15.73 22.36
CA ASN A 203 -6.58 15.38 20.97
C ASN A 203 -5.15 15.85 20.56
N ILE A 204 -4.32 16.16 21.56
CA ILE A 204 -2.89 16.50 21.46
C ILE A 204 -2.01 15.57 22.32
N PRO A 205 -0.78 15.20 21.90
CA PRO A 205 0.13 14.38 22.70
C PRO A 205 0.57 15.03 24.02
N THR A 206 1.12 14.20 24.91
CA THR A 206 1.59 14.62 26.24
C THR A 206 2.98 15.26 26.20
N ASP A 207 3.36 15.99 27.26
CA ASP A 207 4.73 16.52 27.42
C ASP A 207 5.81 15.40 27.36
N GLU A 208 5.48 14.17 27.75
CA GLU A 208 6.39 13.02 27.66
C GLU A 208 6.62 12.59 26.22
N VAL A 209 5.62 12.76 25.33
CA VAL A 209 5.77 12.53 23.89
C VAL A 209 6.61 13.66 23.28
N PHE A 210 6.32 14.93 23.62
CA PHE A 210 7.08 16.07 23.10
C PHE A 210 8.55 16.08 23.55
N GLY A 211 8.83 15.85 24.83
CA GLY A 211 10.19 15.79 25.38
C GLY A 211 11.01 14.66 24.74
N ARG A 212 10.42 13.47 24.62
CA ARG A 212 11.06 12.31 23.97
C ARG A 212 11.32 12.54 22.48
N GLU A 213 10.36 13.09 21.73
CA GLU A 213 10.60 13.37 20.30
C GLU A 213 11.58 14.51 20.07
N ALA A 214 11.66 15.48 20.99
CA ALA A 214 12.70 16.52 20.96
C ALA A 214 14.09 15.96 21.24
N ALA A 215 14.27 15.07 22.23
CA ALA A 215 15.54 14.37 22.45
C ALA A 215 15.94 13.51 21.25
N ARG A 216 14.99 12.74 20.68
CA ARG A 216 15.20 12.01 19.40
C ARG A 216 15.52 12.94 18.23
N TYR A 217 15.01 14.17 18.20
CA TYR A 217 15.38 15.14 17.18
C TYR A 217 16.85 15.56 17.32
N VAL A 218 17.30 15.83 18.56
CA VAL A 218 18.70 16.14 18.88
C VAL A 218 19.63 15.00 18.48
N GLU A 219 19.30 13.77 18.90
CA GLU A 219 20.03 12.53 18.56
C GLU A 219 20.18 12.36 17.04
N ARG A 220 19.08 12.49 16.28
CA ARG A 220 19.05 12.34 14.82
C ARG A 220 19.87 13.39 14.07
N HIS A 221 20.15 14.55 14.69
CA HIS A 221 21.02 15.59 14.14
C HIS A 221 22.45 15.51 14.69
N GLN A 222 22.77 14.45 15.44
CA GLN A 222 24.09 14.13 16.00
C GLN A 222 24.66 15.18 16.96
N TYR A 223 23.83 16.10 17.47
CA TYR A 223 24.22 16.99 18.56
C TYR A 223 24.53 16.16 19.82
N LYS A 224 25.68 16.42 20.46
CA LYS A 224 26.16 15.65 21.62
C LYS A 224 26.06 16.44 22.92
N LYS A 225 26.24 17.75 22.87
CA LYS A 225 26.16 18.65 24.03
C LYS A 225 24.98 19.60 23.89
N VAL A 226 24.06 19.59 24.85
CA VAL A 226 22.87 20.45 24.84
C VAL A 226 22.76 21.30 26.09
N ALA A 227 22.47 22.59 25.90
CA ALA A 227 22.04 23.47 26.98
C ALA A 227 20.50 23.51 27.08
N ILE A 228 19.95 23.57 28.29
CA ILE A 228 18.51 23.71 28.55
C ILE A 228 18.25 25.09 29.17
N ILE A 229 17.32 25.85 28.58
CA ILE A 229 16.71 27.03 29.20
C ILE A 229 15.21 26.78 29.33
N TYR A 230 14.61 27.11 30.47
CA TYR A 230 13.15 27.04 30.65
C TYR A 230 12.56 28.20 31.46
N ASP A 231 11.31 28.55 31.14
CA ASP A 231 10.49 29.43 31.99
C ASP A 231 10.08 28.68 33.27
N GLN A 232 10.25 29.30 34.44
CA GLN A 232 9.89 28.73 35.74
C GLN A 232 8.43 28.27 35.88
N GLU A 233 7.51 28.66 34.99
CA GLU A 233 6.14 28.13 35.00
C GLU A 233 6.13 26.59 34.98
N LEU A 234 5.15 25.98 35.68
CA LEU A 234 5.11 24.53 35.89
C LEU A 234 5.06 23.71 34.59
N ALA A 235 4.44 24.24 33.52
CA ALA A 235 4.34 23.55 32.23
C ALA A 235 5.67 23.49 31.49
N THR A 236 6.31 24.65 31.33
CA THR A 236 7.61 24.82 30.66
C THR A 236 8.72 24.11 31.42
N ARG A 237 8.74 24.22 32.75
CA ARG A 237 9.62 23.42 33.61
C ARG A 237 9.42 21.92 33.40
N ARG A 238 8.18 21.43 33.39
CA ARG A 238 7.92 19.98 33.27
C ARG A 238 8.39 19.42 31.93
N LEU A 239 8.18 20.13 30.82
CA LEU A 239 8.70 19.73 29.52
C LEU A 239 10.24 19.73 29.49
N ALA A 240 10.90 20.66 30.17
CA ALA A 240 12.35 20.69 30.28
C ALA A 240 12.91 19.50 31.09
N GLU A 241 12.28 19.15 32.22
CA GLU A 241 12.62 17.95 33.01
C GLU A 241 12.47 16.66 32.18
N LEU A 242 11.41 16.56 31.38
CA LEU A 242 11.12 15.39 30.53
C LEU A 242 12.05 15.30 29.31
N PHE A 243 12.44 16.44 28.73
CA PHE A 243 13.48 16.50 27.71
C PHE A 243 14.85 16.11 28.27
N HIS A 244 15.24 16.63 29.43
CA HIS A 244 16.50 16.30 30.11
C HIS A 244 16.62 14.79 30.30
N LYS A 245 15.63 14.16 30.93
CA LYS A 245 15.59 12.71 31.10
C LYS A 245 15.71 11.97 29.76
N ALA A 246 14.95 12.39 28.75
CA ALA A 246 14.99 11.73 27.44
C ALA A 246 16.31 11.95 26.68
N ALA A 247 17.06 13.01 27.00
CA ALA A 247 18.40 13.25 26.50
C ALA A 247 19.43 12.34 27.20
N ASP A 248 19.34 12.19 28.53
CA ASP A 248 20.14 11.25 29.31
C ASP A 248 19.93 9.80 28.83
N ASP A 249 18.65 9.38 28.69
CA ASP A 249 18.25 8.06 28.17
C ASP A 249 18.78 7.79 26.75
N ALA A 250 19.12 8.85 25.98
CA ALA A 250 19.66 8.78 24.62
C ALA A 250 21.19 9.05 24.53
N GLY A 251 21.88 9.19 25.67
CA GLY A 251 23.32 9.45 25.71
C GLY A 251 23.74 10.83 25.16
N ILE A 252 22.87 11.83 25.30
CA ILE A 252 23.16 13.24 25.00
C ILE A 252 23.59 13.94 26.29
N GLU A 253 24.73 14.64 26.27
CA GLU A 253 25.27 15.36 27.43
C GLU A 253 24.52 16.69 27.65
N VAL A 254 23.75 16.80 28.72
CA VAL A 254 23.12 18.07 29.13
C VAL A 254 24.14 18.90 29.92
N VAL A 255 24.85 19.79 29.22
CA VAL A 255 25.99 20.55 29.77
C VAL A 255 25.59 21.68 30.71
N ALA A 256 24.37 22.21 30.57
CA ALA A 256 23.84 23.23 31.48
C ALA A 256 22.32 23.24 31.50
N VAL A 257 21.77 23.54 32.67
CA VAL A 257 20.36 23.85 32.89
C VAL A 257 20.25 25.24 33.51
N ARG A 258 19.43 26.11 32.93
CA ARG A 258 19.14 27.47 33.42
C ARG A 258 17.63 27.73 33.35
N PHE A 259 17.15 28.65 34.18
CA PHE A 259 15.75 29.06 34.19
C PHE A 259 15.62 30.58 34.21
N TYR A 260 14.50 31.09 33.71
CA TYR A 260 14.10 32.50 33.81
C TYR A 260 12.65 32.59 34.31
N SER A 261 12.25 33.75 34.79
CA SER A 261 10.88 34.00 35.26
C SER A 261 10.06 34.77 34.21
N ASN A 262 8.77 34.47 34.06
CA ASN A 262 7.95 35.07 32.99
C ASN A 262 7.70 36.60 33.11
N TRP A 263 8.11 37.23 34.20
CA TRP A 263 8.11 38.69 34.38
C TRP A 263 9.46 39.36 34.10
N GLU A 264 10.54 38.59 33.92
CA GLU A 264 11.86 39.12 33.57
C GLU A 264 11.90 39.55 32.10
N THR A 265 12.60 40.65 31.82
CA THR A 265 12.74 41.23 30.48
C THR A 265 14.20 41.40 30.03
N ASP A 266 15.16 41.15 30.92
CA ASP A 266 16.60 41.21 30.64
C ASP A 266 17.25 39.91 31.10
N TYR A 267 17.71 39.12 30.14
CA TYR A 267 18.30 37.80 30.35
C TYR A 267 19.84 37.83 30.19
N ARG A 268 20.45 39.00 30.04
CA ARG A 268 21.88 39.12 29.69
C ARG A 268 22.81 38.46 30.69
N GLU A 269 22.50 38.50 31.99
CA GLU A 269 23.30 37.83 33.01
C GLU A 269 23.21 36.29 32.89
N LEU A 270 22.01 35.75 32.69
CA LEU A 270 21.76 34.32 32.48
C LEU A 270 22.49 33.81 31.24
N ILE A 271 22.39 34.54 30.13
CA ILE A 271 23.04 34.19 28.87
C ILE A 271 24.57 34.29 29.01
N THR A 272 25.07 35.33 29.68
CA THR A 272 26.52 35.48 29.95
C THR A 272 27.07 34.31 30.73
N LYS A 273 26.36 33.85 31.77
CA LYS A 273 26.72 32.65 32.54
C LYS A 273 26.70 31.42 31.63
N LEU A 274 25.59 31.17 30.94
CA LEU A 274 25.45 30.01 30.06
C LEU A 274 26.58 29.88 29.01
N VAL A 275 26.95 30.99 28.36
CA VAL A 275 27.97 31.01 27.30
C VAL A 275 29.41 30.96 27.85
N LYS A 276 29.65 31.45 29.07
CA LYS A 276 30.97 31.36 29.73
C LYS A 276 31.22 29.98 30.34
N ASP A 277 30.18 29.36 30.89
CA ASP A 277 30.32 28.15 31.71
C ASP A 277 30.58 26.90 30.84
N VAL A 278 29.97 26.79 29.65
CA VAL A 278 30.00 25.59 28.80
C VAL A 278 29.84 25.85 27.30
N GLY A 279 30.45 24.99 26.47
CA GLY A 279 30.16 24.89 25.05
C GLY A 279 29.05 23.86 24.76
N PHE A 280 28.11 24.20 23.88
CA PHE A 280 26.99 23.34 23.49
C PHE A 280 26.73 23.39 21.97
N ASP A 281 26.31 22.28 21.40
CA ASP A 281 26.02 22.12 19.97
C ASP A 281 24.62 22.63 19.62
N ALA A 282 23.67 22.51 20.56
CA ALA A 282 22.29 22.98 20.43
C ALA A 282 21.71 23.43 21.78
N LEU A 283 20.63 24.21 21.74
CA LEU A 283 19.94 24.72 22.92
C LEU A 283 18.47 24.30 22.90
N PHE A 284 18.01 23.60 23.94
CA PHE A 284 16.59 23.32 24.15
C PHE A 284 15.95 24.46 24.96
N LEU A 285 14.99 25.16 24.36
CA LEU A 285 14.23 26.23 24.99
C LEU A 285 12.80 25.76 25.27
N SER A 286 12.45 25.64 26.55
CA SER A 286 11.09 25.37 26.99
C SER A 286 10.42 26.66 27.48
N GLY A 287 9.76 27.35 26.56
CA GLY A 287 9.12 28.65 26.82
C GLY A 287 7.84 28.85 26.01
N ILE A 288 7.09 29.91 26.35
CA ILE A 288 5.88 30.35 25.66
C ILE A 288 6.03 31.81 25.18
N LEU A 289 5.17 32.24 24.26
CA LEU A 289 5.17 33.63 23.78
C LEU A 289 4.47 34.58 24.76
N PRO A 290 4.95 35.84 24.89
CA PRO A 290 6.08 36.45 24.16
C PRO A 290 7.49 36.14 24.72
N GLN A 291 7.62 35.72 25.99
CA GLN A 291 8.91 35.68 26.71
C GLN A 291 9.96 34.79 26.05
N GLY A 292 9.58 33.60 25.56
CA GLY A 292 10.49 32.70 24.85
C GLY A 292 11.06 33.31 23.56
N ALA A 293 10.31 34.19 22.88
CA ALA A 293 10.82 34.92 21.72
C ALA A 293 11.79 36.06 22.12
N GLU A 294 11.53 36.76 23.22
CA GLU A 294 12.48 37.77 23.73
C GLU A 294 13.79 37.10 24.22
N MET A 295 13.71 35.91 24.83
CA MET A 295 14.88 35.08 25.15
C MET A 295 15.68 34.71 23.89
N ILE A 296 15.03 34.23 22.82
CA ILE A 296 15.68 33.96 21.52
C ILE A 296 16.38 35.23 20.97
N LYS A 297 15.69 36.37 21.03
CA LYS A 297 16.21 37.65 20.56
C LYS A 297 17.47 38.08 21.31
N GLN A 298 17.50 37.95 22.63
CA GLN A 298 18.66 38.30 23.44
C GLN A 298 19.80 37.27 23.28
N LEU A 299 19.50 35.97 23.17
CA LEU A 299 20.49 34.93 22.83
C LEU A 299 21.23 35.26 21.52
N ARG A 300 20.51 35.62 20.45
CA ARG A 300 21.13 36.01 19.18
C ARG A 300 21.89 37.34 19.26
N ALA A 301 21.35 38.33 19.96
CA ALA A 301 22.03 39.62 20.17
C ALA A 301 23.37 39.46 20.92
N MET A 302 23.49 38.42 21.75
CA MET A 302 24.72 38.06 22.46
C MET A 302 25.58 37.02 21.72
N GLY A 303 25.32 36.77 20.44
CA GLY A 303 26.18 35.96 19.56
C GLY A 303 25.98 34.45 19.64
N VAL A 304 24.95 33.94 20.33
CA VAL A 304 24.67 32.49 20.36
C VAL A 304 24.18 32.02 18.99
N GLN A 305 25.02 31.31 18.25
CA GLN A 305 24.70 30.79 16.90
C GLN A 305 24.09 29.38 16.91
N ALA A 306 24.15 28.65 18.04
CA ALA A 306 23.67 27.27 18.13
C ALA A 306 22.18 27.16 17.73
N PRO A 307 21.74 26.08 17.05
CA PRO A 307 20.33 25.83 16.77
C PRO A 307 19.51 25.82 18.07
N ILE A 308 18.38 26.54 18.05
CA ILE A 308 17.43 26.54 19.17
C ILE A 308 16.34 25.54 18.83
N ILE A 309 16.02 24.64 19.76
CA ILE A 309 15.02 23.59 19.63
C ILE A 309 13.98 23.84 20.72
N SER A 310 12.71 23.89 20.36
CA SER A 310 11.61 24.25 21.26
C SER A 310 10.48 23.23 21.21
N GLY A 311 9.78 23.10 22.34
CA GLY A 311 8.45 22.51 22.38
C GLY A 311 7.41 23.32 21.59
N ILE A 312 6.18 22.81 21.59
CA ILE A 312 5.06 23.39 20.83
C ILE A 312 4.58 24.75 21.36
N GLY A 313 5.03 25.18 22.55
CA GLY A 313 4.69 26.49 23.14
C GLY A 313 5.14 27.72 22.33
N LEU A 314 6.07 27.54 21.38
CA LEU A 314 6.50 28.58 20.41
C LEU A 314 5.96 28.32 18.99
N ASP A 315 5.06 27.35 18.81
CA ASP A 315 4.42 27.09 17.51
C ASP A 315 3.31 28.11 17.21
N SER A 316 3.73 29.30 16.79
CA SER A 316 2.84 30.39 16.37
C SER A 316 3.52 31.28 15.35
N TYR A 317 2.75 31.87 14.44
CA TYR A 317 3.24 32.90 13.51
C TYR A 317 3.85 34.10 14.26
N ARG A 318 3.35 34.40 15.47
CA ARG A 318 3.80 35.51 16.33
C ARG A 318 5.22 35.38 16.85
N LEU A 319 5.87 34.23 16.69
CA LEU A 319 7.30 34.07 16.99
C LEU A 319 8.15 35.06 16.17
N MET A 320 7.79 35.26 14.90
CA MET A 320 8.47 36.24 14.03
C MET A 320 8.17 37.69 14.44
N ASP A 321 6.93 38.00 14.85
CA ASP A 321 6.53 39.35 15.24
C ASP A 321 7.36 39.88 16.43
N VAL A 322 7.73 39.01 17.38
CA VAL A 322 8.45 39.38 18.61
C VAL A 322 9.97 39.30 18.43
N ALA A 323 10.50 38.20 17.90
CA ALA A 323 11.94 37.98 17.79
C ALA A 323 12.55 38.50 16.46
N GLY A 324 11.75 38.76 15.43
CA GLY A 324 12.22 39.19 14.13
C GLY A 324 13.26 38.21 13.53
N LYS A 325 14.31 38.76 12.91
CA LYS A 325 15.42 37.97 12.34
C LYS A 325 16.12 37.05 13.35
N ALA A 326 16.01 37.30 14.66
CA ALA A 326 16.64 36.43 15.66
C ALA A 326 15.97 35.04 15.77
N ALA A 327 14.71 34.91 15.33
CA ALA A 327 14.01 33.64 15.28
C ALA A 327 14.56 32.68 14.20
N GLU A 328 15.38 33.15 13.26
CA GLU A 328 16.06 32.28 12.28
C GLU A 328 16.86 31.17 12.99
N ASN A 329 16.86 29.99 12.38
CA ASN A 329 17.44 28.76 12.95
C ASN A 329 16.84 28.33 14.32
N THR A 330 15.61 28.79 14.62
CA THR A 330 14.77 28.23 15.70
C THR A 330 13.88 27.13 15.13
N THR A 331 13.90 25.96 15.76
CA THR A 331 13.12 24.79 15.41
C THR A 331 12.04 24.54 16.46
N VAL A 332 10.78 24.47 16.05
CA VAL A 332 9.65 24.19 16.94
C VAL A 332 9.05 22.81 16.64
N ALA A 333 8.70 22.08 17.70
CA ALA A 333 7.85 20.89 17.59
C ALA A 333 6.42 21.30 17.23
N THR A 334 5.77 20.50 16.37
CA THR A 334 4.40 20.77 15.90
C THR A 334 3.67 19.47 15.59
N VAL A 335 2.34 19.50 15.57
CA VAL A 335 1.47 18.35 15.26
C VAL A 335 0.66 18.53 13.97
N PHE A 336 0.87 19.63 13.26
CA PHE A 336 0.23 19.92 11.98
C PHE A 336 1.29 20.17 10.91
N ASN A 337 1.14 19.52 9.75
CA ASN A 337 1.99 19.72 8.58
C ASN A 337 1.12 19.92 7.34
N PRO A 338 0.86 21.17 6.91
CA PRO A 338 0.00 21.46 5.76
C PRO A 338 0.57 20.98 4.42
N LYS A 339 1.83 20.52 4.39
CA LYS A 339 2.46 19.93 3.20
C LYS A 339 2.28 18.41 3.13
N ARG A 340 1.54 17.78 4.05
CA ARG A 340 1.14 16.38 3.94
C ARG A 340 0.11 16.22 2.80
N PRO A 341 0.29 15.27 1.87
CA PRO A 341 -0.57 15.08 0.70
C PRO A 341 -1.85 14.28 1.02
N ARG A 342 -2.57 14.67 2.08
CA ARG A 342 -3.87 14.07 2.44
C ARG A 342 -5.01 14.95 1.94
N ASN A 343 -6.07 14.35 1.43
CA ASN A 343 -7.23 15.09 0.94
C ASN A 343 -7.89 15.90 2.06
N LEU A 344 -8.20 15.28 3.21
CA LEU A 344 -8.73 15.96 4.40
C LEU A 344 -7.92 17.20 4.80
N THR A 345 -6.58 17.08 4.85
CA THR A 345 -5.70 18.20 5.17
C THR A 345 -5.76 19.31 4.11
N ARG A 346 -5.76 18.95 2.81
CA ARG A 346 -5.82 19.91 1.69
C ARG A 346 -7.17 20.63 1.59
N ASP A 347 -8.26 19.90 1.78
CA ASP A 347 -9.62 20.44 1.74
C ASP A 347 -9.85 21.39 2.93
N PHE A 348 -9.42 21.02 4.14
CA PHE A 348 -9.40 21.92 5.30
C PHE A 348 -8.59 23.19 5.04
N ILE A 349 -7.37 23.08 4.50
CA ILE A 349 -6.55 24.26 4.16
C ILE A 349 -7.25 25.15 3.13
N ARG A 350 -7.86 24.55 2.10
CA ARG A 350 -8.63 25.27 1.08
C ARG A 350 -9.80 26.03 1.72
N HIS A 351 -10.70 25.34 2.42
CA HIS A 351 -11.89 25.95 3.03
C HIS A 351 -11.52 27.01 4.07
N PHE A 352 -10.52 26.74 4.91
CA PHE A 352 -10.04 27.70 5.91
C PHE A 352 -9.49 28.97 5.25
N LYS A 353 -8.73 28.83 4.16
CA LYS A 353 -8.17 29.96 3.41
C LYS A 353 -9.23 30.73 2.63
N GLU A 354 -10.21 30.04 2.04
CA GLU A 354 -11.38 30.65 1.39
C GLU A 354 -12.23 31.42 2.40
N ARG A 355 -12.39 30.89 3.62
CA ARG A 355 -13.19 31.49 4.69
C ARG A 355 -12.54 32.68 5.39
N TYR A 356 -11.23 32.61 5.65
CA TYR A 356 -10.51 33.57 6.51
C TYR A 356 -9.38 34.35 5.81
N GLY A 357 -9.05 34.04 4.55
CA GLY A 357 -8.00 34.71 3.78
C GLY A 357 -6.56 34.41 4.22
N ILE A 358 -6.37 33.50 5.18
CA ILE A 358 -5.07 33.15 5.79
C ILE A 358 -4.90 31.62 5.85
N GLU A 359 -3.65 31.16 5.89
CA GLU A 359 -3.35 29.73 6.08
C GLU A 359 -3.63 29.31 7.54
N PRO A 360 -4.17 28.10 7.80
CA PRO A 360 -4.39 27.62 9.16
C PRO A 360 -3.07 27.32 9.89
N ASP A 361 -3.05 27.63 11.18
CA ASP A 361 -2.00 27.18 12.09
C ASP A 361 -2.34 25.84 12.76
N THR A 362 -1.42 25.35 13.58
CA THR A 362 -1.58 24.10 14.34
C THR A 362 -2.78 24.13 15.29
N TRP A 363 -3.15 25.30 15.80
CA TRP A 363 -4.23 25.48 16.76
C TRP A 363 -5.60 25.52 16.08
N ALA A 364 -5.69 26.14 14.90
CA ALA A 364 -6.84 25.99 14.00
C ALA A 364 -7.08 24.51 13.66
N ALA A 365 -6.05 23.81 13.19
CA ALA A 365 -6.14 22.39 12.82
C ALA A 365 -6.55 21.50 14.00
N GLN A 366 -6.01 21.75 15.20
CA GLN A 366 -6.38 21.02 16.42
C GLN A 366 -7.80 21.33 16.92
N GLY A 367 -8.25 22.59 16.81
CA GLY A 367 -9.60 22.99 17.16
C GLY A 367 -10.65 22.39 16.22
N TYR A 368 -10.36 22.39 14.92
CA TYR A 368 -11.17 21.74 13.89
C TYR A 368 -11.30 20.23 14.16
N ASP A 369 -10.17 19.53 14.37
CA ASP A 369 -10.19 18.10 14.67
C ASP A 369 -10.87 17.79 16.02
N ALA A 370 -10.81 18.69 17.02
CA ALA A 370 -11.49 18.48 18.31
C ALA A 370 -13.03 18.50 18.16
N VAL A 371 -13.56 19.35 17.27
CA VAL A 371 -14.98 19.36 16.92
C VAL A 371 -15.34 18.13 16.07
N LYS A 372 -14.61 17.86 14.98
CA LYS A 372 -14.90 16.72 14.09
C LYS A 372 -14.80 15.36 14.83
N LEU A 373 -13.93 15.23 15.83
CA LEU A 373 -13.86 14.04 16.70
C LEU A 373 -15.08 13.92 17.62
N LEU A 374 -15.57 15.03 18.19
CA LEU A 374 -16.79 15.05 18.99
C LEU A 374 -18.03 14.71 18.14
N THR A 375 -18.15 15.29 16.95
CA THR A 375 -19.28 15.01 16.05
C THR A 375 -19.22 13.59 15.49
N HIS A 376 -18.05 13.05 15.21
CA HIS A 376 -17.89 11.63 14.90
C HIS A 376 -18.46 10.74 16.02
N ALA A 377 -18.12 11.02 17.29
CA ALA A 377 -18.69 10.27 18.42
C ALA A 377 -20.22 10.44 18.56
N MET A 378 -20.78 11.59 18.19
CA MET A 378 -22.23 11.81 18.14
C MET A 378 -22.91 10.95 17.06
N VAL A 379 -22.34 10.94 15.86
CA VAL A 379 -22.86 10.18 14.71
C VAL A 379 -22.75 8.67 14.95
N GLU A 380 -21.57 8.19 15.38
CA GLU A 380 -21.28 6.77 15.62
C GLU A 380 -22.18 6.18 16.72
N SER A 381 -22.43 6.94 17.79
CA SER A 381 -23.28 6.49 18.90
C SER A 381 -24.78 6.75 18.71
N GLY A 382 -25.17 7.52 17.69
CA GLY A 382 -26.53 8.05 17.55
C GLY A 382 -27.00 8.87 18.76
N SER A 383 -26.08 9.41 19.56
CA SER A 383 -26.37 10.03 20.87
C SER A 383 -25.63 11.34 21.07
N ARG A 384 -26.21 12.24 21.87
CA ARG A 384 -25.55 13.45 22.38
C ARG A 384 -25.38 13.43 23.90
N ILE A 385 -25.67 12.31 24.56
CA ILE A 385 -25.56 12.17 26.01
C ILE A 385 -24.07 12.12 26.40
N PRO A 386 -23.57 13.03 27.27
CA PRO A 386 -22.14 13.14 27.59
C PRO A 386 -21.45 11.82 28.00
N ALA A 387 -22.14 10.95 28.75
CA ALA A 387 -21.60 9.65 29.16
C ALA A 387 -21.48 8.65 28.01
N VAL A 388 -22.38 8.70 27.03
CA VAL A 388 -22.31 7.89 25.81
C VAL A 388 -21.17 8.41 24.93
N LEU A 389 -21.13 9.72 24.67
CA LEU A 389 -20.05 10.37 23.92
C LEU A 389 -18.66 10.06 24.51
N ALA A 390 -18.51 10.19 25.82
CA ALA A 390 -17.26 9.85 26.50
C ALA A 390 -16.92 8.35 26.45
N SER A 391 -17.91 7.46 26.33
CA SER A 391 -17.66 6.03 26.12
C SER A 391 -17.18 5.79 24.70
N THR A 392 -17.88 6.31 23.69
CA THR A 392 -17.52 6.19 22.27
C THR A 392 -16.12 6.77 21.99
N LEU A 393 -15.80 7.95 22.52
CA LEU A 393 -14.48 8.57 22.36
C LEU A 393 -13.31 7.70 22.86
N ARG A 394 -13.52 6.80 23.85
CA ARG A 394 -12.48 5.89 24.37
C ARG A 394 -12.18 4.71 23.45
N PHE A 395 -13.10 4.37 22.55
CA PHE A 395 -12.97 3.28 21.58
C PHE A 395 -12.70 3.77 20.15
N VAL A 396 -12.43 5.07 19.98
CA VAL A 396 -11.97 5.60 18.69
C VAL A 396 -10.58 5.01 18.38
N GLU A 397 -10.50 4.26 17.29
CA GLU A 397 -9.26 3.73 16.72
C GLU A 397 -9.11 4.15 15.26
N ASN A 398 -7.91 4.60 14.88
CA ASN A 398 -7.53 4.94 13.50
C ASN A 398 -8.40 6.00 12.79
N TRP A 399 -9.21 6.77 13.53
CA TRP A 399 -10.01 7.86 12.95
C TRP A 399 -9.11 8.94 12.33
N GLU A 400 -9.50 9.45 11.15
CA GLU A 400 -8.67 10.37 10.38
C GLU A 400 -9.13 11.82 10.54
N GLY A 401 -8.23 12.67 11.06
CA GLY A 401 -8.38 14.11 11.13
C GLY A 401 -7.30 14.84 10.32
N VAL A 402 -7.42 16.16 10.21
CA VAL A 402 -6.55 17.02 9.37
C VAL A 402 -5.12 17.09 9.92
N THR A 403 -4.92 16.83 11.21
CA THR A 403 -3.62 16.76 11.88
C THR A 403 -3.00 15.36 11.93
N GLY A 404 -3.74 14.29 11.63
CA GLY A 404 -3.22 12.92 11.71
C GLY A 404 -4.27 11.85 11.95
N LYS A 405 -3.79 10.64 12.26
CA LYS A 405 -4.63 9.56 12.80
C LYS A 405 -4.81 9.73 14.30
N TYR A 406 -6.00 9.39 14.77
CA TYR A 406 -6.39 9.39 16.17
C TYR A 406 -6.74 7.98 16.60
N SER A 407 -6.14 7.56 17.71
CA SER A 407 -6.65 6.47 18.55
C SER A 407 -6.61 6.96 19.99
N MET A 408 -7.60 6.58 20.79
CA MET A 408 -7.66 7.00 22.20
C MET A 408 -7.29 5.86 23.15
N THR A 409 -6.63 6.22 24.25
CA THR A 409 -6.52 5.34 25.41
C THR A 409 -7.87 5.24 26.12
N LEU A 410 -8.08 4.15 26.86
CA LEU A 410 -9.21 3.99 27.78
C LEU A 410 -9.32 5.08 28.86
N ASN A 411 -8.30 5.93 29.04
CA ASN A 411 -8.31 7.05 29.99
C ASN A 411 -8.67 8.40 29.34
N GLY A 412 -8.49 8.57 28.02
CA GLY A 412 -8.81 9.79 27.26
C GLY A 412 -7.61 10.51 26.60
N ASP A 413 -6.40 9.96 26.73
CA ASP A 413 -5.20 10.43 26.01
C ASP A 413 -5.14 9.92 24.57
N VAL A 414 -4.70 10.76 23.62
CA VAL A 414 -4.42 10.35 22.23
C VAL A 414 -3.13 9.55 22.09
N LEU A 415 -3.19 8.48 21.28
CA LEU A 415 -2.09 7.61 20.89
C LEU A 415 -1.68 7.85 19.42
N GLY A 416 -0.45 7.42 19.07
CA GLY A 416 0.01 7.30 17.68
C GLY A 416 0.22 8.60 16.89
N LYS A 417 -0.20 9.75 17.43
CA LYS A 417 -0.14 11.05 16.73
C LYS A 417 1.30 11.54 16.51
N GLU A 418 1.57 11.97 15.29
CA GLU A 418 2.92 12.32 14.83
C GLU A 418 3.39 13.69 15.31
N ILE A 419 4.62 13.75 15.83
CA ILE A 419 5.34 15.01 16.06
C ILE A 419 6.22 15.33 14.85
N TYR A 420 6.04 16.52 14.30
CA TYR A 420 6.88 17.12 13.27
C TYR A 420 7.78 18.19 13.88
N PHE A 421 8.84 18.55 13.17
CA PHE A 421 9.71 19.68 13.50
C PHE A 421 9.75 20.63 12.32
N LYS A 422 9.62 21.93 12.58
CA LYS A 422 9.75 22.97 11.55
C LYS A 422 10.70 24.06 12.03
N THR A 423 11.65 24.43 11.18
CA THR A 423 12.67 25.45 11.48
C THR A 423 12.34 26.72 10.73
N LEU A 424 12.41 27.85 11.41
CA LEU A 424 12.26 29.15 10.76
C LEU A 424 13.50 29.43 9.90
N LYS A 425 13.28 29.59 8.59
CA LYS A 425 14.29 29.90 7.57
C LYS A 425 13.73 30.92 6.59
N ASN A 426 14.45 32.02 6.34
CA ASN A 426 14.03 33.07 5.41
C ASN A 426 12.60 33.59 5.70
N LYS A 427 12.31 33.85 6.99
CA LYS A 427 11.00 34.26 7.52
C LYS A 427 9.84 33.24 7.41
N ILE A 428 10.06 32.04 6.89
CA ILE A 428 9.03 31.00 6.77
C ILE A 428 9.41 29.74 7.53
N PHE A 429 8.42 29.01 8.05
CA PHE A 429 8.68 27.70 8.67
C PHE A 429 8.91 26.64 7.59
N ALA A 430 10.13 26.09 7.55
CA ALA A 430 10.50 24.95 6.74
C ALA A 430 10.40 23.66 7.56
N PHE A 431 9.51 22.75 7.17
CA PHE A 431 9.40 21.43 7.80
C PHE A 431 10.67 20.60 7.57
N GLN A 432 11.20 20.03 8.64
CA GLN A 432 12.38 19.18 8.61
C GLN A 432 12.01 17.77 8.15
N LYS A 433 12.80 17.23 7.20
CA LYS A 433 12.77 15.79 6.90
C LYS A 433 13.27 15.06 8.14
N ARG A 434 12.57 14.05 8.64
CA ARG A 434 13.05 13.20 9.75
C ARG A 434 14.26 12.38 9.26
N PRO A 435 15.50 12.63 9.75
CA PRO A 435 16.62 11.74 9.45
C PRO A 435 16.41 10.40 10.16
N GLY A 436 16.90 9.29 9.60
CA GLY A 436 17.09 8.04 10.35
C GLY A 436 15.86 7.28 10.87
N LYS A 437 14.61 7.72 10.65
CA LYS A 437 13.50 6.75 10.70
C LYS A 437 13.71 5.84 9.50
N LYS A 438 14.09 4.56 9.70
CA LYS A 438 13.80 3.52 8.69
C LYS A 438 12.32 3.68 8.38
N VAL A 439 11.99 4.13 7.17
CA VAL A 439 10.60 4.20 6.72
C VAL A 439 10.08 2.79 6.89
N ASP A 440 9.04 2.62 7.70
CA ASP A 440 8.46 1.30 7.89
C ASP A 440 7.97 0.85 6.50
N PRO A 441 8.49 -0.27 5.96
CA PRO A 441 8.13 -0.76 4.63
C PRO A 441 6.60 -1.01 4.50
N PHE A 442 5.87 -1.09 5.62
CA PHE A 442 4.43 -1.29 5.69
C PHE A 442 3.63 0.00 5.99
N GLU A 443 4.28 1.11 6.37
CA GLU A 443 3.61 2.41 6.60
C GLU A 443 3.32 3.11 5.26
N THR A 444 2.14 2.85 4.70
CA THR A 444 1.65 3.44 3.43
C THR A 444 0.75 4.66 3.67
N ILE A 445 0.85 5.68 2.82
CA ILE A 445 -0.20 6.69 2.65
C ILE A 445 -1.18 6.12 1.63
N GLU A 446 -2.40 5.82 2.05
CA GLU A 446 -3.36 5.05 1.24
C GLU A 446 -3.69 5.77 -0.07
N GLU A 447 -3.90 7.08 -0.02
CA GLU A 447 -4.26 7.94 -1.14
C GLU A 447 -3.12 8.16 -2.15
N GLU A 448 -1.88 7.78 -1.80
CA GLU A 448 -0.69 7.91 -2.66
C GLU A 448 -0.05 6.57 -3.05
N THR A 449 -0.40 5.47 -2.36
CA THR A 449 0.29 4.18 -2.52
C THR A 449 -0.61 3.16 -3.18
N LEU A 450 -0.22 2.64 -4.35
CA LEU A 450 -0.83 1.45 -4.96
C LEU A 450 -0.21 0.20 -4.33
N ARG A 451 -1.02 -0.63 -3.69
CA ARG A 451 -0.59 -1.81 -2.91
C ARG A 451 -0.93 -3.08 -3.67
N ILE A 452 0.07 -3.83 -4.12
CA ILE A 452 -0.11 -5.01 -4.98
C ILE A 452 0.44 -6.24 -4.25
N GLY A 453 -0.35 -7.29 -4.12
CA GLY A 453 0.11 -8.56 -3.54
C GLY A 453 0.77 -9.41 -4.60
N VAL A 454 2.00 -9.88 -4.38
CA VAL A 454 2.79 -10.62 -5.39
C VAL A 454 3.37 -11.92 -4.81
N LYS A 455 3.62 -12.92 -5.65
CA LYS A 455 4.24 -14.20 -5.23
C LYS A 455 5.72 -13.98 -4.89
N GLN A 456 6.23 -14.64 -3.85
CA GLN A 456 7.68 -14.75 -3.63
C GLN A 456 8.36 -15.52 -4.77
N GLY A 457 9.55 -15.07 -5.19
CA GLY A 457 10.33 -15.64 -6.28
C GLY A 457 11.61 -14.86 -6.56
N GLU A 458 12.44 -15.39 -7.45
CA GLU A 458 13.64 -14.69 -7.94
C GLU A 458 13.24 -13.50 -8.84
N ILE A 459 14.01 -12.40 -8.74
CA ILE A 459 13.74 -11.15 -9.46
C ILE A 459 15.01 -10.70 -10.17
N HIS A 460 14.91 -10.53 -11.48
CA HIS A 460 15.96 -9.93 -12.29
C HIS A 460 15.52 -8.55 -12.76
N LEU A 461 16.31 -7.52 -12.40
CA LEU A 461 16.09 -6.14 -12.83
C LEU A 461 16.91 -5.75 -14.07
N ASP A 462 17.82 -6.61 -14.54
CA ASP A 462 18.54 -6.43 -15.80
C ASP A 462 17.64 -6.91 -16.95
N PRO A 463 17.22 -6.03 -17.89
CA PRO A 463 16.32 -6.40 -18.99
C PRO A 463 16.76 -7.62 -19.82
N CYS A 464 18.06 -7.93 -19.87
CA CYS A 464 18.59 -9.14 -20.52
C CYS A 464 18.14 -10.45 -19.86
N HIS A 465 17.99 -10.46 -18.52
CA HIS A 465 17.69 -11.65 -17.72
C HIS A 465 16.22 -11.74 -17.30
N VAL A 466 15.39 -10.79 -17.74
CA VAL A 466 13.94 -10.81 -17.50
C VAL A 466 13.31 -12.01 -18.23
N ARG A 467 12.47 -12.75 -17.49
CA ARG A 467 11.61 -13.81 -18.01
C ARG A 467 10.15 -13.35 -17.99
N GLU A 468 9.37 -13.86 -17.05
CA GLU A 468 7.95 -13.55 -16.85
C GLU A 468 7.70 -13.03 -15.42
N GLY A 469 6.43 -12.89 -15.05
CA GLY A 469 6.00 -12.56 -13.69
C GLY A 469 6.55 -11.21 -13.20
N MET A 470 7.06 -11.19 -11.97
CA MET A 470 7.53 -9.96 -11.33
C MET A 470 8.73 -9.30 -12.02
N SER A 471 9.61 -10.06 -12.68
CA SER A 471 10.73 -9.46 -13.42
C SER A 471 10.22 -8.67 -14.63
N ALA A 472 9.23 -9.20 -15.36
CA ALA A 472 8.61 -8.51 -16.49
C ALA A 472 7.80 -7.29 -16.05
N GLU A 473 7.08 -7.40 -14.92
CA GLU A 473 6.36 -6.28 -14.31
C GLU A 473 7.29 -5.11 -13.95
N LEU A 474 8.41 -5.40 -13.29
CA LEU A 474 9.35 -4.37 -12.84
C LEU A 474 10.15 -3.77 -14.00
N ALA A 475 10.51 -4.57 -15.00
CA ALA A 475 11.14 -4.06 -16.21
C ALA A 475 10.25 -3.04 -16.94
N GLU A 476 8.92 -3.24 -16.92
CA GLU A 476 7.96 -2.29 -17.50
C GLU A 476 7.88 -0.97 -16.75
N GLN A 477 7.93 -0.99 -15.41
CA GLN A 477 7.91 0.25 -14.63
C GLN A 477 9.24 1.03 -14.69
N LEU A 478 10.37 0.31 -14.82
CA LEU A 478 11.71 0.87 -14.69
C LEU A 478 12.37 1.25 -16.03
N PHE A 479 12.14 0.54 -17.12
CA PHE A 479 12.86 0.77 -18.38
C PHE A 479 11.91 1.02 -19.54
N LEU A 480 12.17 2.05 -20.36
CA LEU A 480 11.38 2.31 -21.56
C LEU A 480 11.61 1.25 -22.64
N GLY A 481 10.51 0.77 -23.24
CA GLY A 481 10.53 0.12 -24.55
C GLY A 481 11.04 1.06 -25.63
N LEU A 482 11.61 0.52 -26.72
CA LEU A 482 11.91 1.33 -27.89
C LEU A 482 10.60 1.71 -28.61
N THR A 483 9.68 0.75 -28.71
CA THR A 483 8.25 0.95 -28.95
C THR A 483 7.44 0.47 -27.74
N ASP A 484 6.16 0.83 -27.71
CA ASP A 484 5.17 0.28 -26.77
C ASP A 484 4.13 -0.57 -27.51
N ILE A 485 3.20 -1.20 -26.78
CA ILE A 485 2.04 -1.89 -27.36
C ILE A 485 0.74 -1.25 -26.86
N ASP A 486 -0.21 -0.94 -27.74
CA ASP A 486 -1.56 -0.53 -27.31
C ASP A 486 -2.32 -1.70 -26.66
N PRO A 487 -2.91 -1.54 -25.47
CA PRO A 487 -3.60 -2.62 -24.76
C PRO A 487 -4.92 -3.08 -25.41
N ASP A 488 -5.55 -2.24 -26.25
CA ASP A 488 -6.86 -2.51 -26.84
C ASP A 488 -6.74 -3.18 -28.23
N ASP A 489 -5.91 -2.62 -29.12
CA ASP A 489 -5.75 -3.12 -30.50
C ASP A 489 -4.41 -3.83 -30.79
N LEU A 490 -3.55 -3.91 -29.77
CA LEU A 490 -2.27 -4.62 -29.77
C LEU A 490 -1.25 -4.06 -30.78
N LYS A 491 -1.47 -2.88 -31.38
CA LYS A 491 -0.54 -2.29 -32.34
C LYS A 491 0.68 -1.68 -31.64
N PRO A 492 1.84 -1.62 -32.33
CA PRO A 492 3.00 -0.93 -31.80
C PRO A 492 2.78 0.58 -31.81
N VAL A 493 3.00 1.24 -30.67
CA VAL A 493 2.82 2.69 -30.50
C VAL A 493 4.13 3.36 -30.00
N PRO A 494 4.26 4.70 -30.08
CA PRO A 494 5.48 5.39 -29.66
C PRO A 494 5.84 5.23 -28.17
N ALA A 495 7.13 5.07 -27.88
CA ALA A 495 7.71 5.03 -26.54
C ALA A 495 8.96 5.94 -26.48
N LEU A 496 10.16 5.34 -26.43
CA LEU A 496 11.41 6.05 -26.65
C LEU A 496 11.52 6.53 -28.12
N ALA A 497 11.11 5.69 -29.08
CA ALA A 497 10.94 6.14 -30.47
C ALA A 497 9.60 6.88 -30.62
N THR A 498 9.64 8.09 -31.19
CA THR A 498 8.43 8.89 -31.50
C THR A 498 7.82 8.52 -32.84
N SER A 499 8.64 8.03 -33.78
CA SER A 499 8.24 7.58 -35.10
C SER A 499 9.28 6.63 -35.70
N TRP A 500 8.88 5.91 -36.74
CA TRP A 500 9.78 5.04 -37.51
C TRP A 500 9.38 4.94 -38.98
N ILE A 501 10.39 4.73 -39.83
CA ILE A 501 10.25 4.58 -41.27
C ILE A 501 10.72 3.17 -41.63
N LYS A 502 9.86 2.41 -42.33
CA LYS A 502 10.21 1.12 -42.94
C LYS A 502 10.72 1.36 -44.36
N SER A 503 11.81 0.72 -44.74
CA SER A 503 12.38 0.76 -46.10
C SER A 503 12.85 -0.63 -46.51
N ASN A 504 13.38 -0.78 -47.73
CA ASN A 504 13.91 -2.04 -48.26
C ASN A 504 12.92 -3.22 -48.08
N GLN A 505 11.66 -3.02 -48.48
CA GLN A 505 10.55 -3.99 -48.32
C GLN A 505 10.33 -4.48 -46.87
N GLY A 506 10.69 -3.69 -45.85
CA GLY A 506 10.60 -4.11 -44.44
C GLY A 506 11.81 -4.92 -43.96
N LYS A 507 12.95 -4.86 -44.66
CA LYS A 507 14.24 -5.36 -44.18
C LYS A 507 15.03 -4.30 -43.39
N THR A 508 14.77 -3.00 -43.60
CA THR A 508 15.46 -1.91 -42.88
C THR A 508 14.45 -1.00 -42.19
N TYR A 509 14.69 -0.68 -40.92
CA TYR A 509 13.83 0.20 -40.12
C TYR A 509 14.65 1.30 -39.43
N ARG A 510 14.27 2.56 -39.63
CA ARG A 510 14.89 3.72 -38.97
C ARG A 510 13.92 4.31 -37.94
N PHE A 511 14.37 4.45 -36.70
CA PHE A 511 13.60 4.97 -35.57
C PHE A 511 14.16 6.33 -35.13
N HIS A 512 13.26 7.30 -34.94
CA HIS A 512 13.61 8.61 -34.39
C HIS A 512 13.24 8.64 -32.91
N LEU A 513 14.22 8.93 -32.06
CA LEU A 513 14.11 8.91 -30.60
C LEU A 513 13.71 10.28 -30.07
N ARG A 514 12.96 10.28 -28.97
CA ARG A 514 12.60 11.50 -28.26
C ARG A 514 13.82 12.17 -27.60
N LYS A 515 13.94 13.49 -27.72
CA LYS A 515 15.07 14.28 -27.18
C LYS A 515 14.90 14.64 -25.70
N ASP A 516 13.72 14.40 -25.14
CA ASP A 516 13.33 14.67 -23.76
C ASP A 516 13.52 13.47 -22.82
N ALA A 517 13.74 12.26 -23.33
CA ALA A 517 14.01 11.09 -22.49
C ALA A 517 15.28 11.27 -21.65
N ARG A 518 15.17 11.03 -20.35
CA ARG A 518 16.27 11.10 -19.39
C ARG A 518 16.37 9.80 -18.60
N TRP A 519 17.60 9.46 -18.27
CA TRP A 519 17.93 8.53 -17.19
C TRP A 519 17.69 9.21 -15.83
N THR A 520 17.41 8.47 -14.77
CA THR A 520 17.21 8.97 -13.38
C THR A 520 18.42 9.70 -12.77
N ASN A 521 19.56 9.77 -13.48
CA ASN A 521 20.72 10.57 -13.13
C ASN A 521 20.86 11.85 -13.99
N GLY A 522 19.83 12.21 -14.76
CA GLY A 522 19.78 13.40 -15.63
C GLY A 522 20.46 13.25 -16.99
N ARG A 523 21.12 12.12 -17.30
CA ARG A 523 21.74 11.89 -18.62
C ARG A 523 20.66 11.70 -19.69
N PRO A 524 20.80 12.26 -20.92
CA PRO A 524 19.91 11.92 -22.03
C PRO A 524 19.98 10.42 -22.38
N VAL A 525 18.84 9.84 -22.77
CA VAL A 525 18.78 8.52 -23.39
C VAL A 525 19.04 8.69 -24.88
N THR A 526 19.93 7.89 -25.46
CA THR A 526 20.42 8.06 -26.84
C THR A 526 20.37 6.76 -27.65
N ALA A 527 20.49 6.88 -28.97
CA ALA A 527 20.65 5.76 -29.88
C ALA A 527 21.88 4.89 -29.55
N HIS A 528 22.94 5.50 -28.99
CA HIS A 528 24.11 4.78 -28.48
C HIS A 528 23.78 3.81 -27.32
N ASP A 529 22.84 4.17 -26.43
CA ASP A 529 22.41 3.30 -25.33
C ASP A 529 21.66 2.06 -25.83
N VAL A 530 20.83 2.23 -26.87
CA VAL A 530 20.09 1.13 -27.51
C VAL A 530 21.05 0.22 -28.30
N ALA A 531 21.92 0.80 -29.13
CA ALA A 531 22.88 0.06 -29.92
C ALA A 531 23.89 -0.72 -29.06
N TRP A 532 24.33 -0.15 -27.93
CA TRP A 532 25.15 -0.87 -26.97
C TRP A 532 24.39 -2.01 -26.29
N ALA A 533 23.13 -1.78 -25.89
CA ALA A 533 22.30 -2.79 -25.24
C ALA A 533 22.10 -4.04 -26.12
N VAL A 534 21.68 -3.90 -27.39
CA VAL A 534 21.46 -5.07 -28.25
C VAL A 534 22.76 -5.81 -28.59
N ARG A 535 23.89 -5.09 -28.75
CA ARG A 535 25.22 -5.69 -28.98
C ARG A 535 25.76 -6.43 -27.77
N ARG A 536 25.48 -5.95 -26.56
CA ARG A 536 25.69 -6.71 -25.32
C ARG A 536 24.78 -7.94 -25.31
N ASN A 537 23.49 -7.76 -25.53
CA ASN A 537 22.49 -8.77 -25.25
C ASN A 537 22.55 -9.98 -26.22
N VAL A 538 23.09 -9.82 -27.43
CA VAL A 538 23.32 -10.94 -28.37
C VAL A 538 24.50 -11.84 -27.97
N LEU A 539 25.41 -11.37 -27.10
CA LEU A 539 26.61 -12.13 -26.73
C LEU A 539 26.29 -13.37 -25.89
N PRO A 540 26.87 -14.55 -26.19
CA PRO A 540 26.67 -15.77 -25.41
C PRO A 540 27.03 -15.61 -23.93
N ALA A 541 28.12 -14.88 -23.65
CA ALA A 541 28.59 -14.61 -22.29
C ALA A 541 27.64 -13.75 -21.45
N THR A 542 26.69 -13.03 -22.07
CA THR A 542 25.67 -12.26 -21.34
C THR A 542 24.48 -13.14 -20.93
N GLY A 543 24.19 -14.21 -21.68
CA GLY A 543 23.19 -15.21 -21.30
C GLY A 543 21.76 -14.69 -21.22
N CYS A 544 21.36 -13.79 -22.13
CA CYS A 544 20.01 -13.23 -22.13
C CYS A 544 18.95 -14.29 -22.43
N TRP A 545 17.77 -14.15 -21.80
CA TRP A 545 16.69 -15.12 -21.91
C TRP A 545 16.09 -15.15 -23.33
N GLU A 546 15.61 -13.98 -23.80
CA GLU A 546 14.98 -13.79 -25.11
C GLU A 546 15.99 -13.46 -26.24
N VAL A 547 17.22 -13.98 -26.14
CA VAL A 547 18.30 -13.67 -27.11
C VAL A 547 17.94 -14.03 -28.55
N ASP A 548 17.06 -15.01 -28.73
CA ASP A 548 16.53 -15.45 -30.02
C ASP A 548 15.71 -14.36 -30.74
N LEU A 549 15.15 -13.38 -30.03
CA LEU A 549 14.50 -12.23 -30.67
C LEU A 549 15.50 -11.32 -31.40
N LEU A 550 16.77 -11.29 -30.97
CA LEU A 550 17.84 -10.52 -31.63
C LEU A 550 18.35 -11.21 -32.91
N PHE A 551 17.96 -12.47 -33.17
CA PHE A 551 18.28 -13.16 -34.41
C PHE A 551 17.50 -12.63 -35.61
N ALA A 552 16.50 -11.77 -35.39
CA ALA A 552 15.86 -10.98 -36.45
C ALA A 552 16.82 -9.96 -37.07
N LEU A 553 17.88 -9.53 -36.37
CA LEU A 553 18.89 -8.59 -36.86
C LEU A 553 19.94 -9.31 -37.72
N GLU A 554 20.43 -8.63 -38.76
CA GLU A 554 21.53 -9.12 -39.58
C GLU A 554 22.75 -9.48 -38.70
N ASN A 555 23.40 -10.62 -39.00
CA ASN A 555 24.46 -11.25 -38.22
C ASN A 555 24.10 -11.73 -36.79
N GLY A 556 22.86 -11.58 -36.31
CA GLY A 556 22.47 -11.91 -34.93
C GLY A 556 22.77 -13.36 -34.52
N ARG A 557 22.38 -14.34 -35.36
CA ARG A 557 22.68 -15.77 -35.13
C ARG A 557 24.18 -16.07 -35.14
N THR A 558 24.91 -15.46 -36.06
CA THR A 558 26.34 -15.67 -36.27
C THR A 558 27.13 -15.21 -35.04
N ILE A 559 26.86 -14.00 -34.56
CA ILE A 559 27.49 -13.41 -33.36
C ILE A 559 27.14 -14.24 -32.12
N HIS A 560 25.89 -14.70 -31.98
CA HIS A 560 25.49 -15.59 -30.89
C HIS A 560 26.10 -17.00 -30.99
N ALA A 561 26.54 -17.45 -32.16
CA ALA A 561 27.33 -18.67 -32.29
C ALA A 561 28.81 -18.47 -31.89
N GLY A 562 29.19 -17.30 -31.36
CA GLY A 562 30.57 -16.93 -31.03
C GLY A 562 31.42 -16.63 -32.27
N LYS A 563 30.79 -16.32 -33.41
CA LYS A 563 31.45 -16.11 -34.71
C LYS A 563 31.19 -14.68 -35.19
N GLY A 564 32.24 -13.93 -35.52
CA GLY A 564 32.13 -12.54 -35.98
C GLY A 564 32.09 -11.51 -34.85
N ASP A 565 32.18 -10.23 -35.23
CA ASP A 565 32.33 -9.10 -34.31
C ASP A 565 30.95 -8.53 -33.91
N PRO A 566 30.66 -8.32 -32.60
CA PRO A 566 29.42 -7.69 -32.14
C PRO A 566 29.11 -6.31 -32.77
N THR A 567 30.11 -5.59 -33.26
CA THR A 567 29.92 -4.32 -33.98
C THR A 567 29.28 -4.51 -35.37
N GLN A 568 29.32 -5.72 -35.94
CA GLN A 568 28.70 -6.09 -37.21
C GLN A 568 27.23 -6.53 -37.09
N LEU A 569 26.66 -6.56 -35.88
CA LEU A 569 25.21 -6.74 -35.68
C LEU A 569 24.45 -5.68 -36.47
N GLY A 570 23.30 -6.03 -37.06
CA GLY A 570 22.40 -5.19 -37.85
C GLY A 570 21.74 -4.03 -37.09
N VAL A 571 22.56 -3.16 -36.50
CA VAL A 571 22.18 -1.98 -35.74
C VAL A 571 23.21 -0.86 -35.98
N LYS A 572 22.74 0.30 -36.42
CA LYS A 572 23.54 1.47 -36.79
C LYS A 572 23.02 2.69 -36.03
N VAL A 573 23.92 3.45 -35.43
CA VAL A 573 23.61 4.78 -34.90
C VAL A 573 23.86 5.78 -36.03
N ILE A 574 22.82 6.50 -36.44
CA ILE A 574 22.90 7.54 -37.48
C ILE A 574 23.28 8.87 -36.84
N ASP A 575 22.65 9.18 -35.70
CA ASP A 575 22.95 10.31 -34.82
C ASP A 575 22.47 9.98 -33.39
N ASP A 576 22.72 10.85 -32.40
CA ASP A 576 22.34 10.67 -30.99
C ASP A 576 20.87 10.25 -30.77
N TYR A 577 19.97 10.62 -31.68
CA TYR A 577 18.53 10.41 -31.61
C TYR A 577 17.96 9.66 -32.83
N THR A 578 18.80 9.05 -33.66
CA THR A 578 18.34 8.23 -34.80
C THR A 578 19.09 6.90 -34.84
N ILE A 579 18.36 5.80 -34.72
CA ILE A 579 18.88 4.43 -34.80
C ILE A 579 18.25 3.68 -35.96
N GLU A 580 19.04 2.88 -36.66
CA GLU A 580 18.62 2.06 -37.79
C GLU A 580 18.93 0.59 -37.52
N PHE A 581 17.98 -0.27 -37.84
CA PHE A 581 18.11 -1.72 -37.76
C PHE A 581 18.00 -2.34 -39.16
N ASP A 582 18.95 -3.22 -39.46
CA ASP A 582 18.92 -4.06 -40.65
C ASP A 582 18.62 -5.50 -40.23
N LEU A 583 17.58 -6.08 -40.82
CA LEU A 583 17.05 -7.38 -40.45
C LEU A 583 17.64 -8.49 -41.32
N GLU A 584 17.71 -9.73 -40.82
CA GLU A 584 18.17 -10.89 -41.61
C GLU A 584 17.28 -11.11 -42.85
N ARG A 585 15.97 -10.82 -42.72
CA ARG A 585 14.94 -10.93 -43.76
C ARG A 585 13.83 -9.87 -43.56
N PRO A 586 12.92 -9.65 -44.52
CA PRO A 586 11.75 -8.80 -44.33
C PRO A 586 10.85 -9.29 -43.18
N ILE A 587 10.56 -8.42 -42.21
CA ILE A 587 9.67 -8.72 -41.06
C ILE A 587 8.75 -7.52 -40.81
N HIS A 588 7.57 -7.51 -41.43
CA HIS A 588 6.70 -6.32 -41.40
C HIS A 588 6.19 -5.93 -40.00
N PHE A 589 6.11 -6.89 -39.07
CA PHE A 589 5.69 -6.68 -37.69
C PHE A 589 6.84 -6.34 -36.72
N PHE A 590 8.07 -6.11 -37.21
CA PHE A 590 9.25 -5.84 -36.36
C PHE A 590 9.03 -4.78 -35.25
N PRO A 591 8.30 -3.66 -35.47
CA PRO A 591 8.01 -2.70 -34.40
C PRO A 591 7.23 -3.27 -33.19
N ARG A 592 6.55 -4.43 -33.30
CA ARG A 592 5.93 -5.12 -32.16
C ARG A 592 6.95 -5.82 -31.25
N MET A 593 8.10 -6.22 -31.81
CA MET A 593 9.17 -6.90 -31.07
C MET A 593 9.96 -5.92 -30.19
N LEU A 594 9.97 -4.63 -30.54
CA LEU A 594 10.80 -3.59 -29.92
C LEU A 594 10.29 -3.06 -28.57
N ASN A 595 9.15 -3.57 -28.08
CA ASN A 595 8.76 -3.43 -26.67
C ASN A 595 9.62 -4.35 -25.77
N ARG A 596 10.10 -5.50 -26.28
CA ARG A 596 10.75 -6.55 -25.48
C ARG A 596 12.04 -6.10 -24.80
N PHE A 597 12.30 -6.72 -23.65
CA PHE A 597 13.32 -6.32 -22.70
C PHE A 597 14.74 -6.33 -23.29
N VAL A 598 15.03 -7.29 -24.19
CA VAL A 598 16.32 -7.38 -24.90
C VAL A 598 16.62 -6.22 -25.85
N TYR A 599 15.62 -5.43 -26.24
CA TYR A 599 15.74 -4.24 -27.10
C TYR A 599 15.78 -2.91 -26.32
N ARG A 600 15.55 -2.93 -25.00
CA ARG A 600 15.50 -1.70 -24.19
C ARG A 600 16.90 -1.07 -24.06
N PRO A 601 17.02 0.27 -24.06
CA PRO A 601 18.30 0.94 -23.78
C PRO A 601 18.80 0.55 -22.39
N LEU A 602 20.13 0.56 -22.22
CA LEU A 602 20.76 0.27 -20.94
C LEU A 602 21.72 1.39 -20.52
N PRO A 603 21.89 1.66 -19.21
CA PRO A 603 22.75 2.72 -18.71
C PRO A 603 24.23 2.30 -18.81
N THR A 604 24.79 2.43 -20.00
CA THR A 604 26.15 1.95 -20.35
C THR A 604 27.24 2.34 -19.33
N PRO A 605 27.33 3.58 -18.82
CA PRO A 605 28.32 3.93 -17.79
C PRO A 605 28.09 3.14 -16.48
N THR A 606 26.87 3.17 -15.94
CA THR A 606 26.49 2.46 -14.71
C THR A 606 26.81 0.96 -14.75
N ILE A 607 26.60 0.30 -15.88
CA ILE A 607 26.91 -1.13 -16.04
C ILE A 607 28.43 -1.37 -16.10
N LYS A 608 29.20 -0.48 -16.73
CA LYS A 608 30.67 -0.56 -16.75
C LYS A 608 31.26 -0.33 -15.36
N ASP A 609 30.74 0.65 -14.62
CA ASP A 609 31.26 1.06 -13.32
C ASP A 609 30.95 0.04 -12.21
N PHE A 610 29.76 -0.59 -12.24
CA PHE A 610 29.28 -1.49 -11.17
C PHE A 610 29.16 -2.97 -11.56
N GLY A 611 29.39 -3.32 -12.82
CA GLY A 611 29.34 -4.71 -13.31
C GLY A 611 28.03 -5.41 -12.95
N LYS A 612 28.09 -6.63 -12.41
CA LYS A 612 26.90 -7.40 -11.99
C LYS A 612 26.05 -6.72 -10.92
N SER A 613 26.60 -5.75 -10.18
CA SER A 613 25.89 -5.06 -9.09
C SER A 613 25.12 -3.81 -9.54
N TRP A 614 25.11 -3.48 -10.83
CA TRP A 614 24.49 -2.26 -11.36
C TRP A 614 22.99 -2.11 -11.04
N THR A 615 22.30 -3.22 -10.82
CA THR A 615 20.87 -3.29 -10.50
C THR A 615 20.53 -3.09 -9.02
N HIS A 616 21.52 -2.94 -8.14
CA HIS A 616 21.27 -2.69 -6.71
C HIS A 616 20.53 -1.35 -6.51
N PRO A 617 19.63 -1.22 -5.51
CA PRO A 617 18.79 -0.03 -5.33
C PRO A 617 19.55 1.30 -5.23
N GLU A 618 20.77 1.29 -4.68
CA GLU A 618 21.62 2.48 -4.55
C GLU A 618 22.46 2.82 -5.80
N ARG A 619 22.42 1.98 -6.84
CA ARG A 619 23.24 2.08 -8.06
C ARG A 619 22.42 2.15 -9.35
N ILE A 620 21.21 1.58 -9.34
CA ILE A 620 20.41 1.39 -10.53
C ILE A 620 19.98 2.73 -11.14
N VAL A 621 20.24 2.87 -12.44
CA VAL A 621 19.85 4.02 -13.25
C VAL A 621 18.81 3.55 -14.27
N THR A 622 17.65 4.20 -14.29
CA THR A 622 16.44 3.74 -14.99
C THR A 622 15.85 4.89 -15.82
N ASN A 623 14.89 4.64 -16.70
CA ASN A 623 14.30 5.67 -17.57
C ASN A 623 12.78 5.53 -17.81
N GLY A 624 12.12 4.59 -17.13
CA GLY A 624 10.68 4.37 -17.14
C GLY A 624 9.90 5.34 -16.23
N ALA A 625 8.60 5.09 -16.13
CA ALA A 625 7.65 5.92 -15.37
C ALA A 625 7.90 5.92 -13.86
N TYR A 626 8.58 4.89 -13.36
CA TYR A 626 8.93 4.74 -11.95
C TYR A 626 10.43 4.46 -11.77
N ARG A 627 10.90 4.66 -10.54
CA ARG A 627 12.25 4.34 -10.08
C ARG A 627 12.19 3.50 -8.81
N LEU A 628 13.16 2.61 -8.66
CA LEU A 628 13.30 1.78 -7.46
C LEU A 628 13.64 2.68 -6.27
N ALA A 629 12.83 2.60 -5.21
CA ALA A 629 13.00 3.42 -4.00
C ALA A 629 13.42 2.60 -2.78
N ALA A 630 12.96 1.35 -2.67
CA ALA A 630 13.43 0.38 -1.69
C ALA A 630 13.17 -1.06 -2.17
N TRP A 631 14.01 -2.00 -1.75
CA TRP A 631 13.80 -3.43 -1.95
C TRP A 631 14.28 -4.19 -0.71
N GLU A 632 13.35 -4.85 -0.04
CA GLU A 632 13.59 -5.80 1.05
C GLU A 632 13.24 -7.20 0.51
N PRO A 633 14.23 -8.04 0.15
CA PRO A 633 14.01 -9.32 -0.52
C PRO A 633 12.99 -10.22 0.17
N ASN A 634 12.09 -10.82 -0.61
CA ASN A 634 10.97 -11.64 -0.14
C ASN A 634 9.96 -10.94 0.79
N MET A 635 10.06 -9.63 1.01
CA MET A 635 9.17 -8.87 1.89
C MET A 635 8.43 -7.75 1.17
N LEU A 636 9.16 -6.77 0.62
CA LEU A 636 8.60 -5.61 -0.08
C LEU A 636 9.50 -5.13 -1.22
N MET A 637 8.91 -4.64 -2.31
CA MET A 637 9.56 -3.67 -3.19
C MET A 637 8.71 -2.39 -3.30
N ALA A 638 9.34 -1.23 -3.15
CA ALA A 638 8.70 0.07 -3.30
C ALA A 638 9.29 0.81 -4.50
N LEU A 639 8.42 1.23 -5.42
CA LEU A 639 8.74 2.12 -6.53
C LEU A 639 8.12 3.49 -6.27
N LYS A 640 8.80 4.56 -6.66
CA LYS A 640 8.25 5.92 -6.68
C LYS A 640 8.20 6.44 -8.09
N ARG A 641 7.27 7.35 -8.39
CA ARG A 641 7.23 8.05 -9.68
C ARG A 641 8.61 8.63 -10.00
N ASN A 642 8.99 8.47 -11.25
CA ASN A 642 10.16 9.13 -11.82
C ASN A 642 9.73 10.50 -12.37
N ASP A 643 10.05 11.58 -11.67
CA ASP A 643 9.66 12.93 -12.12
C ASP A 643 10.42 13.35 -13.40
N ASP A 644 11.60 12.74 -13.66
CA ASP A 644 12.40 12.89 -14.90
C ASP A 644 11.88 12.03 -16.08
N TYR A 645 10.80 11.25 -15.90
CA TYR A 645 10.15 10.54 -16.99
C TYR A 645 9.52 11.51 -17.99
N TYR A 646 9.64 11.24 -19.30
CA TYR A 646 9.21 12.19 -20.34
C TYR A 646 7.71 12.56 -20.26
N ASP A 647 6.87 11.66 -19.75
CA ASP A 647 5.42 11.85 -19.57
C ASP A 647 5.04 11.85 -18.08
N SER A 648 5.93 12.28 -17.18
CA SER A 648 5.72 12.23 -15.73
C SER A 648 4.43 12.92 -15.27
N ALA A 649 3.95 13.91 -16.04
CA ALA A 649 2.66 14.59 -15.84
C ALA A 649 1.43 13.68 -16.02
N LYS A 650 1.52 12.58 -16.77
CA LYS A 650 0.45 11.57 -16.91
C LYS A 650 0.55 10.44 -15.89
N VAL A 651 1.63 10.36 -15.10
CA VAL A 651 1.81 9.31 -14.08
C VAL A 651 1.17 9.78 -12.77
N HIS A 652 -0.04 9.28 -12.52
CA HIS A 652 -0.90 9.77 -11.44
C HIS A 652 -0.63 9.13 -10.07
N ILE A 653 -0.05 7.93 -10.02
CA ILE A 653 0.21 7.21 -8.77
C ILE A 653 1.62 7.59 -8.26
N PRO A 654 1.77 8.21 -7.08
CA PRO A 654 3.08 8.61 -6.57
C PRO A 654 3.99 7.45 -6.15
N GLU A 655 3.42 6.39 -5.56
CA GLU A 655 4.16 5.25 -5.01
C GLU A 655 3.45 3.92 -5.32
N ILE A 656 4.23 2.89 -5.68
CA ILE A 656 3.76 1.51 -5.82
C ILE A 656 4.50 0.66 -4.78
N ARG A 657 3.77 -0.18 -4.05
CA ARG A 657 4.32 -1.19 -3.14
C ARG A 657 3.86 -2.59 -3.51
N TYR A 658 4.82 -3.41 -3.90
CA TYR A 658 4.64 -4.84 -4.12
C TYR A 658 4.95 -5.59 -2.81
N PHE A 659 3.95 -6.25 -2.24
CA PHE A 659 4.05 -7.04 -1.02
C PHE A 659 4.25 -8.50 -1.37
N PHE A 660 5.39 -9.09 -0.98
CA PHE A 660 5.73 -10.47 -1.33
C PHE A 660 5.08 -11.46 -0.35
N LEU A 661 4.01 -12.11 -0.81
CA LEU A 661 3.16 -12.98 -0.01
C LEU A 661 3.35 -14.45 -0.35
N ARG A 662 3.39 -15.30 0.68
CA ARG A 662 3.45 -16.77 0.55
C ARG A 662 2.08 -17.43 0.38
N SER A 663 1.02 -16.79 0.86
CA SER A 663 -0.33 -17.37 0.92
C SER A 663 -1.32 -16.55 0.09
N GLN A 664 -1.94 -17.19 -0.90
CA GLN A 664 -3.02 -16.63 -1.71
C GLN A 664 -4.23 -16.26 -0.85
N ALA A 665 -4.54 -17.07 0.17
CA ALA A 665 -5.61 -16.78 1.14
C ALA A 665 -5.30 -15.53 1.97
N MET A 666 -4.03 -15.32 2.38
CA MET A 666 -3.61 -14.08 3.04
C MET A 666 -3.77 -12.87 2.12
N GLY A 667 -3.38 -12.99 0.85
CA GLY A 667 -3.57 -11.92 -0.14
C GLY A 667 -5.04 -11.54 -0.34
N LEU A 668 -5.94 -12.52 -0.44
CA LEU A 668 -7.37 -12.27 -0.53
C LEU A 668 -7.92 -11.60 0.74
N THR A 669 -7.46 -12.00 1.93
CA THR A 669 -7.82 -11.35 3.20
C THR A 669 -7.33 -9.90 3.26
N LEU A 670 -6.08 -9.65 2.87
CA LEU A 670 -5.53 -8.29 2.82
C LEU A 670 -6.29 -7.41 1.82
N TYR A 671 -6.62 -7.93 0.64
CA TYR A 671 -7.47 -7.25 -0.34
C TYR A 671 -8.85 -6.91 0.24
N ARG A 672 -9.54 -7.89 0.87
CA ARG A 672 -10.84 -7.67 1.55
C ARG A 672 -10.78 -6.56 2.61
N SER A 673 -9.67 -6.47 3.35
CA SER A 673 -9.46 -5.45 4.38
C SER A 673 -8.96 -4.09 3.86
N GLY A 674 -8.95 -3.88 2.53
CA GLY A 674 -8.45 -2.64 1.93
C GLY A 674 -6.95 -2.42 2.15
N LYS A 675 -6.16 -3.50 2.33
CA LYS A 675 -4.68 -3.44 2.46
C LYS A 675 -3.94 -3.83 1.19
N LEU A 676 -4.65 -4.39 0.20
CA LEU A 676 -4.20 -4.53 -1.17
C LEU A 676 -5.25 -3.96 -2.12
N ASP A 677 -4.79 -3.46 -3.26
CA ASP A 677 -5.58 -2.80 -4.29
C ASP A 677 -5.65 -3.62 -5.58
N ALA A 678 -4.72 -4.54 -5.79
CA ALA A 678 -4.73 -5.50 -6.90
C ALA A 678 -4.27 -6.89 -6.46
N LEU A 679 -4.93 -7.92 -7.00
CA LEU A 679 -4.67 -9.34 -6.79
C LEU A 679 -4.98 -10.11 -8.09
N GLY A 680 -4.23 -11.17 -8.41
CA GLY A 680 -4.42 -11.95 -9.64
C GLY A 680 -3.79 -11.33 -10.90
N GLY A 681 -4.38 -11.57 -12.07
CA GLY A 681 -3.74 -11.27 -13.36
C GLY A 681 -2.59 -12.25 -13.67
N ASN A 682 -1.73 -11.92 -14.63
CA ASN A 682 -0.59 -12.79 -15.00
C ASN A 682 0.58 -12.73 -14.00
N ASN A 683 0.85 -11.54 -13.44
CA ASN A 683 2.11 -11.25 -12.75
C ASN A 683 1.98 -11.10 -11.22
N TYR A 684 0.78 -10.91 -10.67
CA TYR A 684 0.58 -10.70 -9.23
C TYR A 684 0.19 -12.01 -8.52
N LEU A 685 -0.09 -11.96 -7.22
CA LEU A 685 -0.41 -13.15 -6.44
C LEU A 685 -1.73 -13.78 -6.95
N PRO A 686 -1.73 -15.04 -7.42
CA PRO A 686 -2.91 -15.64 -8.03
C PRO A 686 -4.08 -15.82 -7.05
N ILE A 687 -5.30 -15.85 -7.60
CA ILE A 687 -6.52 -16.15 -6.85
C ILE A 687 -6.71 -17.68 -6.81
N SER A 688 -6.66 -18.29 -5.62
CA SER A 688 -6.91 -19.72 -5.43
C SER A 688 -8.34 -20.11 -5.82
N SER A 689 -8.57 -21.39 -6.15
CA SER A 689 -9.92 -21.92 -6.43
C SER A 689 -10.90 -21.68 -5.28
N ASP A 690 -10.50 -21.93 -4.03
CA ASP A 690 -11.31 -21.66 -2.84
C ASP A 690 -11.57 -20.15 -2.66
N GLY A 691 -10.55 -19.33 -2.95
CA GLY A 691 -10.67 -17.88 -2.99
C GLY A 691 -11.73 -17.44 -3.97
N TYR A 692 -11.68 -17.94 -5.21
CA TYR A 692 -12.68 -17.68 -6.25
C TYR A 692 -14.09 -18.17 -5.87
N ALA A 693 -14.22 -19.35 -5.27
CA ALA A 693 -15.50 -19.84 -4.77
C ALA A 693 -16.10 -18.87 -3.72
N SER A 694 -15.28 -18.37 -2.80
CA SER A 694 -15.71 -17.37 -1.80
C SER A 694 -15.99 -15.98 -2.39
N ILE A 695 -15.34 -15.61 -3.51
CA ILE A 695 -15.62 -14.37 -4.25
C ILE A 695 -16.97 -14.48 -4.97
N ARG A 696 -17.29 -15.61 -5.60
CA ARG A 696 -18.60 -15.84 -6.26
C ARG A 696 -19.79 -15.69 -5.31
N THR A 697 -19.63 -16.01 -4.04
CA THR A 697 -20.68 -15.84 -3.02
C THR A 697 -20.80 -14.41 -2.48
N ASP A 698 -19.78 -13.58 -2.66
CA ASP A 698 -19.73 -12.19 -2.20
C ASP A 698 -20.01 -11.23 -3.38
N LYS A 699 -21.22 -10.65 -3.41
CA LYS A 699 -21.63 -9.74 -4.48
C LYS A 699 -20.73 -8.50 -4.64
N ALA A 700 -20.14 -8.01 -3.54
CA ALA A 700 -19.32 -6.80 -3.58
C ALA A 700 -17.91 -7.09 -4.12
N LEU A 701 -17.33 -8.25 -3.81
CA LEU A 701 -16.07 -8.71 -4.41
C LEU A 701 -16.25 -9.22 -5.84
N TYR A 702 -17.35 -9.92 -6.15
CA TYR A 702 -17.62 -10.40 -7.50
C TYR A 702 -17.75 -9.24 -8.50
N ALA A 703 -18.32 -8.11 -8.09
CA ALA A 703 -18.38 -6.89 -8.90
C ALA A 703 -17.00 -6.21 -9.15
N GLN A 704 -15.95 -6.63 -8.45
CA GLN A 704 -14.56 -6.17 -8.63
C GLN A 704 -13.71 -7.17 -9.43
N LEU A 705 -14.24 -8.36 -9.71
CA LEU A 705 -13.54 -9.42 -10.41
C LEU A 705 -13.67 -9.23 -11.92
N SER A 706 -12.53 -9.19 -12.60
CA SER A 706 -12.44 -9.22 -14.06
C SER A 706 -11.73 -10.49 -14.51
N GLU A 707 -12.17 -11.06 -15.63
CA GLU A 707 -11.51 -12.21 -16.27
C GLU A 707 -10.94 -11.79 -17.62
N PHE A 708 -9.69 -12.18 -17.90
CA PHE A 708 -8.99 -11.79 -19.12
C PHE A 708 -8.37 -13.02 -19.80
N PRO A 709 -8.37 -13.09 -21.14
CA PRO A 709 -7.53 -14.04 -21.86
C PRO A 709 -6.04 -13.70 -21.62
N LEU A 710 -5.21 -14.72 -21.53
CA LEU A 710 -3.75 -14.58 -21.64
C LEU A 710 -3.32 -14.97 -23.05
N PHE A 711 -2.19 -14.42 -23.50
CA PHE A 711 -1.53 -14.92 -24.70
C PHE A 711 -0.57 -16.05 -24.31
N LYS A 712 -1.14 -17.12 -23.77
CA LYS A 712 -0.43 -18.32 -23.34
C LYS A 712 -1.28 -19.55 -23.63
N SER A 713 -0.63 -20.64 -24.02
CA SER A 713 -1.29 -21.89 -24.40
C SER A 713 -0.61 -23.10 -23.78
N TYR A 714 -1.37 -24.18 -23.64
CA TYR A 714 -0.90 -25.48 -23.15
C TYR A 714 -1.34 -26.61 -24.07
N GLY A 715 -0.42 -27.54 -24.34
CA GLY A 715 -0.63 -28.70 -25.19
C GLY A 715 0.42 -29.78 -24.94
N TYR A 716 0.41 -30.80 -25.80
CA TYR A 716 1.44 -31.82 -25.86
C TYR A 716 2.09 -31.87 -27.25
N GLY A 717 3.40 -31.64 -27.31
CA GLY A 717 4.19 -31.81 -28.52
C GLY A 717 4.49 -33.29 -28.78
N PHE A 718 4.58 -33.68 -30.05
CA PHE A 718 5.00 -35.03 -30.46
C PHE A 718 6.46 -35.02 -30.88
N ARG A 719 7.21 -36.09 -30.56
CA ARG A 719 8.58 -36.30 -31.08
C ARG A 719 8.53 -37.13 -32.36
N LEU A 720 8.46 -36.47 -33.52
CA LEU A 720 8.13 -37.11 -34.81
C LEU A 720 9.19 -38.09 -35.33
N HIS A 721 10.41 -38.06 -34.80
CA HIS A 721 11.45 -39.06 -35.13
C HIS A 721 11.25 -40.39 -34.38
N ARG A 722 10.45 -40.42 -33.31
CA ARG A 722 10.16 -41.63 -32.53
C ARG A 722 9.04 -42.42 -33.19
N PHE A 723 9.25 -43.70 -33.43
CA PHE A 723 8.16 -44.63 -33.73
C PHE A 723 7.28 -44.82 -32.48
N PRO A 724 5.94 -44.85 -32.57
CA PRO A 724 5.10 -44.73 -33.77
C PRO A 724 4.62 -43.28 -34.05
N MET A 725 5.15 -42.28 -33.33
CA MET A 725 4.81 -40.85 -33.50
C MET A 725 5.20 -40.29 -34.87
N ASN A 726 6.02 -40.99 -35.67
CA ASN A 726 6.29 -40.66 -37.06
C ASN A 726 5.03 -40.79 -37.95
N ASN A 727 4.09 -41.69 -37.62
CA ASN A 727 2.84 -41.86 -38.36
C ASN A 727 1.84 -40.72 -38.04
N LEU A 728 1.39 -40.00 -39.07
CA LEU A 728 0.41 -38.91 -38.94
C LEU A 728 -0.92 -39.39 -38.33
N LEU A 729 -1.43 -40.54 -38.74
CA LEU A 729 -2.72 -41.06 -38.27
C LEU A 729 -2.69 -41.39 -36.77
N VAL A 730 -1.54 -41.83 -36.24
CA VAL A 730 -1.33 -42.03 -34.80
C VAL A 730 -1.42 -40.70 -34.04
N ARG A 731 -0.75 -39.65 -34.53
CA ARG A 731 -0.82 -38.30 -33.89
C ARG A 731 -2.24 -37.73 -33.94
N LYS A 732 -2.94 -37.90 -35.08
CA LYS A 732 -4.35 -37.50 -35.23
C LYS A 732 -5.28 -38.26 -34.28
N ALA A 733 -5.11 -39.58 -34.17
CA ALA A 733 -5.87 -40.43 -33.25
C ALA A 733 -5.68 -39.98 -31.80
N ILE A 734 -4.43 -39.85 -31.34
CA ILE A 734 -4.12 -39.36 -29.99
C ILE A 734 -4.78 -38.00 -29.73
N THR A 735 -4.67 -37.05 -30.65
CA THR A 735 -5.22 -35.69 -30.51
C THR A 735 -6.75 -35.65 -30.48
N ALA A 736 -7.42 -36.53 -31.22
CA ALA A 736 -8.87 -36.67 -31.24
C ALA A 736 -9.44 -37.48 -30.06
N ALA A 737 -8.59 -38.22 -29.31
CA ALA A 737 -8.99 -38.93 -28.10
C ALA A 737 -8.92 -38.07 -26.83
N LEU A 738 -8.45 -36.81 -26.90
CA LEU A 738 -8.36 -35.92 -25.75
C LEU A 738 -9.66 -35.11 -25.58
N ASP A 739 -10.42 -35.44 -24.55
CA ASP A 739 -11.58 -34.66 -24.11
C ASP A 739 -11.10 -33.41 -23.37
N ARG A 740 -10.94 -32.33 -24.13
CA ARG A 740 -10.38 -31.06 -23.63
C ARG A 740 -11.32 -30.37 -22.66
N ASP A 741 -12.63 -30.41 -22.93
CA ASP A 741 -13.63 -29.77 -22.07
C ASP A 741 -13.66 -30.44 -20.70
N MET A 742 -13.64 -31.78 -20.65
CA MET A 742 -13.51 -32.52 -19.39
C MET A 742 -12.19 -32.21 -18.66
N ILE A 743 -11.06 -32.15 -19.37
CA ILE A 743 -9.75 -31.81 -18.76
C ILE A 743 -9.77 -30.38 -18.18
N VAL A 744 -10.35 -29.42 -18.90
CA VAL A 744 -10.45 -28.03 -18.48
C VAL A 744 -11.39 -27.87 -17.30
N GLU A 745 -12.59 -28.46 -17.34
CA GLU A 745 -13.58 -28.38 -16.27
C GLU A 745 -13.07 -28.98 -14.96
N LEU A 746 -12.45 -30.16 -15.02
CA LEU A 746 -12.03 -30.90 -13.82
C LEU A 746 -10.66 -30.49 -13.26
N ILE A 747 -9.75 -29.95 -14.09
CA ILE A 747 -8.34 -29.74 -13.71
C ILE A 747 -7.84 -28.33 -14.03
N ALA A 748 -8.13 -27.81 -15.23
CA ALA A 748 -7.49 -26.60 -15.76
C ALA A 748 -8.32 -25.30 -15.65
N HIS A 749 -9.45 -25.30 -14.95
CA HIS A 749 -10.26 -24.11 -14.76
C HIS A 749 -9.45 -22.98 -14.09
N PRO A 750 -9.38 -21.76 -14.66
CA PRO A 750 -10.38 -21.16 -15.55
C PRO A 750 -9.99 -21.03 -17.02
N HIS A 751 -9.10 -21.88 -17.53
CA HIS A 751 -8.63 -21.78 -18.91
C HIS A 751 -9.72 -22.11 -19.94
N GLU A 752 -9.46 -21.80 -21.21
CA GLU A 752 -10.41 -21.93 -22.32
C GLU A 752 -9.99 -23.07 -23.23
N THR A 753 -10.84 -24.08 -23.45
CA THR A 753 -10.57 -25.16 -24.40
C THR A 753 -10.12 -24.62 -25.75
N SER A 754 -9.04 -25.17 -26.31
CA SER A 754 -8.53 -24.77 -27.62
C SER A 754 -8.08 -25.97 -28.46
N ALA A 755 -8.46 -25.95 -29.73
CA ALA A 755 -7.94 -26.85 -30.76
C ALA A 755 -6.74 -26.27 -31.53
N THR A 756 -6.44 -24.97 -31.34
CA THR A 756 -5.23 -24.29 -31.86
C THR A 756 -4.18 -24.15 -30.76
N PHE A 757 -2.90 -24.16 -31.14
CA PHE A 757 -1.80 -23.85 -30.22
C PHE A 757 -1.60 -22.34 -30.09
N THR A 758 -1.69 -21.58 -31.18
CA THR A 758 -1.76 -20.12 -31.11
C THR A 758 -3.13 -19.71 -30.54
N PRO A 759 -3.21 -18.87 -29.48
CA PRO A 759 -4.47 -18.35 -28.98
C PRO A 759 -5.24 -17.63 -30.09
N ILE A 760 -6.52 -17.94 -30.27
CA ILE A 760 -7.30 -17.47 -31.44
C ILE A 760 -7.29 -15.94 -31.61
N ARG A 761 -7.23 -15.17 -30.52
CA ARG A 761 -7.13 -13.70 -30.54
C ARG A 761 -5.84 -13.15 -31.19
N LEU A 762 -4.82 -13.98 -31.39
CA LEU A 762 -3.59 -13.63 -32.11
C LEU A 762 -3.56 -14.14 -33.55
N LEU A 763 -4.57 -14.91 -33.98
CA LEU A 763 -4.84 -15.32 -35.35
C LEU A 763 -6.00 -14.45 -35.88
N PRO A 764 -5.74 -13.30 -36.52
CA PRO A 764 -6.79 -12.33 -36.80
C PRO A 764 -7.90 -12.93 -37.65
N THR A 765 -9.16 -12.73 -37.22
CA THR A 765 -10.33 -13.07 -38.02
C THR A 765 -10.53 -12.04 -39.12
N ILE A 766 -10.87 -12.48 -40.33
CA ILE A 766 -11.50 -11.59 -41.32
C ILE A 766 -12.88 -11.22 -40.77
N ASP A 767 -13.29 -9.95 -40.89
CA ASP A 767 -14.63 -9.43 -40.57
C ASP A 767 -15.76 -9.99 -41.48
N SER A 768 -15.57 -11.17 -42.08
CA SER A 768 -16.54 -11.83 -42.95
C SER A 768 -17.20 -13.00 -42.24
N GLU A 769 -18.49 -13.21 -42.52
CA GLU A 769 -19.27 -14.34 -42.02
C GLU A 769 -18.63 -15.71 -42.37
N LEU A 770 -17.73 -15.74 -43.36
CA LEU A 770 -16.91 -16.87 -43.78
C LEU A 770 -15.97 -17.41 -42.68
N ALA A 771 -15.56 -16.58 -41.71
CA ALA A 771 -14.64 -16.99 -40.64
C ALA A 771 -15.23 -18.10 -39.75
N SER A 772 -16.56 -18.08 -39.54
CA SER A 772 -17.29 -18.99 -38.65
C SER A 772 -17.17 -20.48 -39.00
N GLY A 773 -16.89 -20.82 -40.26
CA GLY A 773 -16.64 -22.21 -40.69
C GLY A 773 -15.17 -22.62 -40.65
N LEU A 774 -14.24 -21.70 -40.90
CA LEU A 774 -12.81 -22.00 -41.02
C LEU A 774 -12.13 -22.24 -39.67
N ASP A 775 -12.59 -21.59 -38.60
CA ASP A 775 -12.02 -21.77 -37.25
C ASP A 775 -12.17 -23.22 -36.74
N ALA A 776 -13.28 -23.88 -37.10
CA ALA A 776 -13.54 -25.28 -36.77
C ALA A 776 -12.60 -26.28 -37.49
N GLU A 777 -11.95 -25.86 -38.58
CA GLU A 777 -11.02 -26.70 -39.37
C GLU A 777 -9.53 -26.45 -39.06
N LEU A 778 -9.20 -25.52 -38.15
CA LEU A 778 -7.81 -25.23 -37.79
C LEU A 778 -7.18 -26.37 -36.97
N GLY A 779 -7.95 -26.99 -36.08
CA GLY A 779 -7.48 -28.04 -35.17
C GLY A 779 -8.25 -29.35 -35.31
N ILE A 780 -7.82 -30.37 -34.56
CA ILE A 780 -8.51 -31.66 -34.49
C ILE A 780 -9.42 -31.66 -33.26
N PRO A 781 -10.76 -31.72 -33.43
CA PRO A 781 -11.69 -31.76 -32.32
C PRO A 781 -11.65 -33.10 -31.58
N PHE A 782 -12.23 -33.14 -30.37
CA PHE A 782 -12.47 -34.40 -29.67
C PHE A 782 -13.49 -35.26 -30.43
N ASN A 783 -13.06 -36.45 -30.86
CA ASN A 783 -13.90 -37.44 -31.53
C ASN A 783 -13.26 -38.85 -31.36
N PRO A 784 -13.59 -39.58 -30.29
CA PRO A 784 -12.95 -40.86 -29.99
C PRO A 784 -13.30 -41.97 -31.00
N ASN A 785 -14.42 -41.83 -31.74
CA ASN A 785 -14.79 -42.75 -32.82
C ASN A 785 -13.85 -42.56 -34.02
N GLN A 786 -13.65 -41.33 -34.47
CA GLN A 786 -12.70 -41.02 -35.53
C GLN A 786 -11.25 -41.31 -35.13
N ALA A 787 -10.92 -41.12 -33.84
CA ALA A 787 -9.63 -41.50 -33.29
C ALA A 787 -9.34 -43.01 -33.44
N ASN A 788 -10.31 -43.87 -33.10
CA ASN A 788 -10.19 -45.31 -33.30
C ASN A 788 -10.09 -45.71 -34.78
N LEU A 789 -10.81 -45.04 -35.67
CA LEU A 789 -10.70 -45.27 -37.12
C LEU A 789 -9.29 -44.96 -37.64
N TRP A 790 -8.72 -43.80 -37.29
CA TRP A 790 -7.34 -43.45 -37.67
C TRP A 790 -6.30 -44.38 -37.03
N LEU A 791 -6.52 -44.84 -35.80
CA LEU A 791 -5.62 -45.79 -35.14
C LEU A 791 -5.66 -47.18 -35.78
N ALA A 792 -6.85 -47.64 -36.21
CA ALA A 792 -7.02 -48.87 -36.98
C ALA A 792 -6.37 -48.78 -38.37
N GLU A 793 -6.57 -47.68 -39.08
CA GLU A 793 -5.92 -47.39 -40.37
C GLU A 793 -4.39 -47.28 -40.25
N ALA A 794 -3.90 -46.81 -39.09
CA ALA A 794 -2.48 -46.82 -38.75
C ALA A 794 -1.90 -48.22 -38.44
N GLY A 795 -2.72 -49.27 -38.44
CA GLY A 795 -2.33 -50.67 -38.20
C GLY A 795 -2.65 -51.21 -36.80
N TYR A 796 -3.33 -50.44 -35.95
CA TYR A 796 -3.55 -50.78 -34.53
C TYR A 796 -5.04 -50.78 -34.13
N PRO A 797 -5.87 -51.66 -34.73
CA PRO A 797 -7.30 -51.72 -34.41
C PRO A 797 -7.53 -52.06 -32.93
N GLU A 798 -8.31 -51.22 -32.24
CA GLU A 798 -8.54 -51.28 -30.78
C GLU A 798 -7.24 -51.24 -29.94
N GLY A 799 -6.20 -50.55 -30.44
CA GLY A 799 -4.89 -50.45 -29.78
C GLY A 799 -4.04 -51.73 -29.82
N ARG A 800 -4.54 -52.82 -30.42
CA ARG A 800 -3.81 -54.10 -30.50
C ARG A 800 -2.48 -53.94 -31.24
N GLY A 801 -1.40 -54.40 -30.60
CA GLY A 801 -0.04 -54.33 -31.14
C GLY A 801 0.62 -52.95 -31.07
N PHE A 802 -0.03 -51.94 -30.49
CA PHE A 802 0.56 -50.62 -30.31
C PHE A 802 1.66 -50.69 -29.22
N PRO A 803 2.86 -50.12 -29.46
CA PRO A 803 3.94 -50.13 -28.47
C PRO A 803 3.62 -49.20 -27.30
N GLU A 804 4.21 -49.48 -26.13
CA GLU A 804 4.16 -48.54 -25.01
C GLU A 804 4.78 -47.19 -25.38
N ILE A 805 4.11 -46.10 -25.01
CA ILE A 805 4.55 -44.73 -25.28
C ILE A 805 4.79 -43.97 -23.98
N THR A 806 5.62 -42.93 -24.05
CA THR A 806 6.07 -42.15 -22.90
C THR A 806 5.66 -40.69 -23.05
N LEU A 807 5.09 -40.12 -21.99
CA LEU A 807 4.68 -38.71 -21.91
C LEU A 807 5.53 -38.01 -20.85
N LEU A 808 6.35 -37.05 -21.27
CA LEU A 808 7.18 -36.24 -20.38
C LEU A 808 6.45 -34.98 -19.91
N HIS A 809 6.43 -34.74 -18.61
CA HIS A 809 5.94 -33.48 -18.02
C HIS A 809 6.88 -32.96 -16.93
N GLU A 810 6.73 -31.70 -16.53
CA GLU A 810 7.48 -31.14 -15.41
C GLU A 810 6.98 -31.69 -14.07
N ASP A 811 7.85 -31.91 -13.08
CA ASP A 811 7.46 -32.52 -11.78
C ASP A 811 6.71 -31.58 -10.82
N GLU A 812 5.71 -30.86 -11.32
CA GLU A 812 4.74 -30.13 -10.50
C GLU A 812 3.39 -30.86 -10.39
N SER A 813 2.68 -30.64 -9.29
CA SER A 813 1.37 -31.25 -9.01
C SER A 813 0.25 -30.85 -9.99
N TYR A 814 0.42 -29.72 -10.69
CA TYR A 814 -0.50 -29.29 -11.74
C TYR A 814 -0.28 -30.10 -13.02
N HIS A 815 0.95 -30.09 -13.55
CA HIS A 815 1.33 -30.82 -14.76
C HIS A 815 1.14 -32.33 -14.62
N ARG A 816 1.44 -32.91 -13.45
CA ARG A 816 1.18 -34.33 -13.14
C ARG A 816 -0.29 -34.72 -13.28
N ARG A 817 -1.23 -33.87 -12.84
CA ARG A 817 -2.68 -34.15 -12.98
C ARG A 817 -3.15 -34.05 -14.43
N LEU A 818 -2.64 -33.09 -15.20
CA LEU A 818 -2.92 -32.98 -16.64
C LEU A 818 -2.37 -34.18 -17.42
N ALA A 819 -1.16 -34.64 -17.09
CA ALA A 819 -0.55 -35.81 -17.71
C ALA A 819 -1.30 -37.11 -17.36
N GLN A 820 -1.76 -37.26 -16.11
CA GLN A 820 -2.62 -38.37 -15.67
C GLN A 820 -3.97 -38.38 -16.41
N ALA A 821 -4.59 -37.22 -16.64
CA ALA A 821 -5.84 -37.15 -17.39
C ALA A 821 -5.65 -37.53 -18.87
N VAL A 822 -4.59 -37.04 -19.53
CA VAL A 822 -4.26 -37.44 -20.90
C VAL A 822 -3.95 -38.94 -20.98
N LYS A 823 -3.16 -39.48 -20.05
CA LYS A 823 -2.94 -40.93 -19.93
C LYS A 823 -4.26 -41.70 -19.85
N ALA A 824 -5.15 -41.31 -18.94
CA ALA A 824 -6.44 -41.95 -18.76
C ALA A 824 -7.33 -41.88 -20.01
N SER A 825 -7.34 -40.75 -20.73
CA SER A 825 -8.06 -40.63 -22.01
C SER A 825 -7.52 -41.60 -23.07
N LEU A 826 -6.20 -41.76 -23.18
CA LEU A 826 -5.58 -42.66 -24.16
C LEU A 826 -5.75 -44.14 -23.79
N GLU A 827 -5.63 -44.49 -22.51
CA GLU A 827 -5.95 -45.83 -21.99
C GLU A 827 -7.43 -46.17 -22.19
N PHE A 828 -8.34 -45.21 -21.97
CA PHE A 828 -9.77 -45.45 -22.06
C PHE A 828 -10.28 -45.53 -23.52
N TYR A 829 -10.01 -44.52 -24.35
CA TYR A 829 -10.57 -44.45 -25.70
C TYR A 829 -9.79 -45.26 -26.74
N LEU A 830 -8.48 -45.38 -26.60
CA LEU A 830 -7.59 -45.98 -27.60
C LEU A 830 -6.87 -47.26 -27.13
N LYS A 831 -7.00 -47.63 -25.86
CA LYS A 831 -6.36 -48.80 -25.23
C LYS A 831 -4.83 -48.78 -25.29
N LEU A 832 -4.23 -47.58 -25.29
CA LEU A 832 -2.78 -47.40 -25.35
C LEU A 832 -2.17 -47.43 -23.95
N ASN A 833 -1.03 -48.12 -23.79
CA ASN A 833 -0.25 -48.06 -22.55
C ASN A 833 0.65 -46.81 -22.56
N VAL A 834 0.56 -45.98 -21.52
CA VAL A 834 1.30 -44.72 -21.42
C VAL A 834 2.11 -44.67 -20.12
N GLU A 835 3.44 -44.58 -20.22
CA GLU A 835 4.32 -44.26 -19.08
C GLU A 835 4.42 -42.74 -18.91
N LEU A 836 4.38 -42.25 -17.66
CA LEU A 836 4.61 -40.85 -17.35
C LEU A 836 6.05 -40.65 -16.89
N LEU A 837 6.80 -39.82 -17.61
CA LEU A 837 8.16 -39.41 -17.28
C LEU A 837 8.16 -37.99 -16.71
N THR A 838 9.10 -37.69 -15.82
CA THR A 838 9.24 -36.36 -15.23
C THR A 838 10.62 -35.75 -15.41
N TYR A 839 10.69 -34.42 -15.37
CA TYR A 839 11.92 -33.65 -15.22
C TYR A 839 11.77 -32.56 -14.14
N PRO A 840 12.86 -32.16 -13.46
CA PRO A 840 12.79 -31.12 -12.43
C PRO A 840 12.47 -29.73 -13.01
N PRO A 841 11.69 -28.87 -12.33
CA PRO A 841 11.34 -27.52 -12.83
C PRO A 841 12.55 -26.60 -13.14
N GLU A 842 13.72 -26.87 -12.55
CA GLU A 842 14.97 -26.16 -12.85
C GLU A 842 15.71 -26.67 -14.11
N GLU A 843 15.32 -27.81 -14.67
CA GLU A 843 15.89 -28.34 -15.91
C GLU A 843 15.18 -27.73 -17.14
N ASP A 844 15.96 -27.17 -18.06
CA ASP A 844 15.44 -26.69 -19.35
C ASP A 844 14.79 -27.86 -20.11
N ARG A 845 13.52 -27.68 -20.49
CA ARG A 845 12.72 -28.66 -21.24
C ARG A 845 13.47 -29.24 -22.45
N GLY A 846 14.22 -28.43 -23.19
CA GLY A 846 15.02 -28.87 -24.33
C GLY A 846 16.12 -29.86 -23.92
N ARG A 847 16.80 -29.64 -22.79
CA ARG A 847 17.77 -30.61 -22.23
C ARG A 847 17.09 -31.91 -21.76
N ALA A 848 15.97 -31.80 -21.04
CA ALA A 848 15.21 -32.96 -20.61
C ALA A 848 14.75 -33.81 -21.80
N LEU A 849 14.33 -33.18 -22.91
CA LEU A 849 13.93 -33.83 -24.15
C LEU A 849 15.08 -34.54 -24.89
N MET A 850 16.31 -34.01 -24.82
CA MET A 850 17.51 -34.70 -25.34
C MET A 850 17.88 -35.92 -24.48
N ARG A 851 17.69 -35.81 -23.15
CA ARG A 851 18.08 -36.84 -22.17
C ARG A 851 17.11 -38.02 -22.10
N LEU A 852 15.81 -37.76 -22.18
CA LEU A 852 14.75 -38.76 -21.98
C LEU A 852 14.09 -39.24 -23.28
N ASP A 853 14.24 -38.48 -24.37
CA ASP A 853 13.67 -38.74 -25.71
C ASP A 853 12.25 -39.36 -25.70
N PRO A 854 11.26 -38.70 -25.08
CA PRO A 854 9.91 -39.26 -24.92
C PRO A 854 9.14 -39.31 -26.25
N HIS A 855 7.95 -39.92 -26.25
CA HIS A 855 7.07 -39.91 -27.42
C HIS A 855 6.23 -38.61 -27.47
N LEU A 856 5.67 -38.22 -26.33
CA LEU A 856 4.94 -36.97 -26.11
C LEU A 856 5.64 -36.13 -25.05
N PHE A 857 5.47 -34.81 -25.10
CA PHE A 857 5.98 -33.91 -24.07
C PHE A 857 5.05 -32.72 -23.81
N GLN A 858 4.99 -32.27 -22.55
CA GLN A 858 4.37 -31.01 -22.17
C GLN A 858 4.93 -29.86 -23.03
N LEU A 859 4.04 -29.13 -23.69
CA LEU A 859 4.37 -27.95 -24.47
C LEU A 859 3.43 -26.81 -24.07
N ASP A 860 3.95 -25.92 -23.23
CA ASP A 860 3.38 -24.61 -22.96
C ASP A 860 4.22 -23.49 -23.61
N TRP A 861 3.57 -22.36 -23.90
CA TRP A 861 4.20 -21.18 -24.49
C TRP A 861 3.45 -19.89 -24.18
N THR A 862 4.17 -18.86 -23.73
CA THR A 862 3.68 -17.48 -23.55
C THR A 862 4.17 -16.59 -24.69
N ALA A 863 3.32 -15.70 -25.19
CA ALA A 863 3.70 -14.73 -26.19
C ALA A 863 4.67 -13.69 -25.60
N ALA A 864 5.87 -13.56 -26.17
CA ALA A 864 6.72 -12.42 -25.90
C ALA A 864 6.06 -11.13 -26.40
N TYR A 865 5.62 -11.13 -27.66
CA TYR A 865 4.93 -10.00 -28.32
C TYR A 865 3.62 -10.47 -28.95
N PRO A 866 2.58 -9.60 -29.05
CA PRO A 866 1.24 -10.02 -29.47
C PRO A 866 1.16 -10.23 -30.99
N HIS A 867 1.56 -11.42 -31.44
CA HIS A 867 1.53 -11.82 -32.85
C HIS A 867 1.68 -13.34 -33.00
N ALA A 868 0.89 -13.97 -33.89
CA ALA A 868 0.92 -15.42 -34.13
C ALA A 868 2.33 -16.01 -34.41
N ASN A 869 3.19 -15.25 -35.11
CA ASN A 869 4.55 -15.68 -35.42
C ASN A 869 5.34 -16.16 -34.18
N ASN A 870 5.12 -15.57 -33.00
CA ASN A 870 5.87 -15.95 -31.80
C ASN A 870 5.49 -17.34 -31.28
N PHE A 871 4.29 -17.86 -31.57
CA PHE A 871 3.94 -19.25 -31.31
C PHE A 871 4.49 -20.15 -32.42
N ILE A 872 4.13 -19.82 -33.66
CA ILE A 872 4.32 -20.67 -34.84
C ILE A 872 5.80 -20.83 -35.21
N GLU A 873 6.57 -19.74 -35.27
CA GLU A 873 7.99 -19.82 -35.59
C GLU A 873 8.78 -20.47 -34.46
N SER A 874 8.66 -19.94 -33.23
CA SER A 874 9.52 -20.31 -32.12
C SER A 874 9.45 -21.81 -31.75
N ASN A 875 8.27 -22.43 -31.90
CA ASN A 875 8.01 -23.82 -31.51
C ASN A 875 7.97 -24.82 -32.67
N PHE A 876 7.84 -24.38 -33.94
CA PHE A 876 7.63 -25.30 -35.07
C PHE A 876 8.51 -25.03 -36.30
N HIS A 877 9.21 -23.90 -36.39
CA HIS A 877 10.19 -23.70 -37.46
C HIS A 877 11.47 -24.51 -37.15
N PRO A 878 12.00 -25.35 -38.06
CA PRO A 878 13.14 -26.23 -37.74
C PRO A 878 14.42 -25.53 -37.30
N GLY A 879 14.62 -24.27 -37.70
CA GLY A 879 15.74 -23.43 -37.28
C GLY A 879 15.50 -22.60 -36.01
N ALA A 880 14.41 -22.84 -35.27
CA ALA A 880 14.07 -22.14 -34.03
C ALA A 880 14.52 -22.92 -32.79
N ARG A 881 14.95 -22.19 -31.75
CA ARG A 881 15.54 -22.75 -30.52
C ARG A 881 14.62 -23.73 -29.78
N TYR A 882 13.31 -23.47 -29.78
CA TYR A 882 12.32 -24.23 -29.01
C TYR A 882 11.54 -25.24 -29.86
N SER A 883 11.92 -25.43 -31.13
CA SER A 883 11.33 -26.44 -32.01
C SER A 883 11.86 -27.84 -31.69
N HIS A 884 11.24 -28.49 -30.71
CA HIS A 884 11.64 -29.82 -30.23
C HIS A 884 10.81 -30.97 -30.81
N THR A 885 9.77 -30.68 -31.59
CA THR A 885 8.90 -31.72 -32.18
C THR A 885 9.61 -32.54 -33.27
N GLY A 886 10.64 -31.97 -33.91
CA GLY A 886 11.24 -32.53 -35.13
C GLY A 886 10.35 -32.37 -36.37
N TRP A 887 9.31 -31.52 -36.31
CA TRP A 887 8.49 -31.17 -37.46
C TRP A 887 9.34 -30.53 -38.56
N TRP A 888 9.26 -31.06 -39.78
CA TRP A 888 9.90 -30.49 -40.96
C TRP A 888 8.93 -30.56 -42.15
N ASP A 889 8.56 -29.40 -42.68
CA ASP A 889 7.75 -29.29 -43.89
C ASP A 889 8.22 -28.08 -44.72
N ASN A 890 8.57 -28.33 -45.99
CA ASN A 890 9.13 -27.31 -46.88
C ASN A 890 8.09 -26.28 -47.34
N LEU A 891 6.80 -26.63 -47.37
CA LEU A 891 5.71 -25.71 -47.67
C LEU A 891 5.46 -24.80 -46.46
N PHE A 892 5.44 -25.36 -45.24
CA PHE A 892 5.32 -24.59 -43.99
C PHE A 892 6.44 -23.54 -43.85
N ILE A 893 7.70 -23.93 -44.09
CA ILE A 893 8.85 -23.00 -44.04
C ILE A 893 8.67 -21.85 -45.05
N ARG A 894 8.25 -22.16 -46.28
CA ARG A 894 8.00 -21.13 -47.32
C ARG A 894 6.81 -20.25 -46.98
N LEU A 895 5.71 -20.83 -46.53
CA LEU A 895 4.49 -20.14 -46.12
C LEU A 895 4.77 -19.15 -44.97
N LEU A 896 5.52 -19.58 -43.97
CA LEU A 896 5.91 -18.76 -42.82
C LEU A 896 6.85 -17.61 -43.25
N ALA A 897 7.81 -17.88 -44.14
CA ALA A 897 8.65 -16.82 -44.72
C ALA A 897 7.81 -15.78 -45.48
N SER A 898 6.89 -16.24 -46.34
CA SER A 898 5.94 -15.37 -47.05
C SER A 898 5.09 -14.53 -46.08
N ALA A 899 4.58 -15.13 -45.00
CA ALA A 899 3.78 -14.44 -43.98
C ALA A 899 4.56 -13.31 -43.30
N GLN A 900 5.86 -13.47 -43.07
CA GLN A 900 6.70 -12.41 -42.47
C GLN A 900 7.00 -11.27 -43.45
N SER A 901 7.16 -11.60 -44.73
CA SER A 901 7.37 -10.63 -45.82
C SER A 901 6.09 -10.01 -46.39
N GLU A 902 4.90 -10.49 -46.01
CA GLU A 902 3.64 -9.93 -46.52
C GLU A 902 3.32 -8.60 -45.82
N SER A 903 3.05 -7.58 -46.64
CA SER A 903 2.77 -6.21 -46.23
C SER A 903 1.31 -6.00 -45.82
N SER A 904 0.35 -6.60 -46.52
CA SER A 904 -1.09 -6.58 -46.20
C SER A 904 -1.33 -7.29 -44.86
N PRO A 905 -1.95 -6.62 -43.86
CA PRO A 905 -2.36 -7.28 -42.63
C PRO A 905 -3.30 -8.46 -42.83
N GLU A 906 -4.18 -8.38 -43.84
CA GLU A 906 -5.24 -9.33 -44.12
C GLU A 906 -4.67 -10.61 -44.73
N ILE A 907 -3.87 -10.49 -45.79
CA ILE A 907 -3.19 -11.64 -46.42
C ILE A 907 -2.22 -12.27 -45.42
N ARG A 908 -1.50 -11.46 -44.63
CA ARG A 908 -0.60 -11.96 -43.59
C ARG A 908 -1.34 -12.77 -42.51
N ALA A 909 -2.53 -12.32 -42.08
CA ALA A 909 -3.34 -13.05 -41.11
C ALA A 909 -3.75 -14.43 -41.64
N GLU A 910 -4.21 -14.50 -42.89
CA GLU A 910 -4.54 -15.76 -43.56
C GLU A 910 -3.34 -16.70 -43.65
N LEU A 911 -2.17 -16.21 -44.07
CA LEU A 911 -0.96 -17.04 -44.14
C LEU A 911 -0.58 -17.65 -42.77
N PHE A 912 -0.80 -16.92 -41.66
CA PHE A 912 -0.63 -17.49 -40.31
C PHE A 912 -1.73 -18.49 -39.92
N ARG A 913 -2.98 -18.29 -40.33
CA ARG A 913 -4.07 -19.28 -40.13
C ARG A 913 -3.79 -20.60 -40.87
N TRP A 914 -3.28 -20.51 -42.11
CA TRP A 914 -2.80 -21.69 -42.84
C TRP A 914 -1.59 -22.34 -42.17
N ALA A 915 -0.63 -21.56 -41.66
CA ALA A 915 0.52 -22.09 -40.94
C ALA A 915 0.13 -22.82 -39.64
N GLU A 916 -0.83 -22.26 -38.89
CA GLU A 916 -1.45 -22.93 -37.73
C GLU A 916 -2.08 -24.26 -38.15
N ARG A 917 -2.97 -24.25 -39.14
CA ARG A 917 -3.63 -25.46 -39.65
C ARG A 917 -2.64 -26.53 -40.09
N MET A 918 -1.50 -26.15 -40.67
CA MET A 918 -0.43 -27.08 -41.02
C MET A 918 0.20 -27.75 -39.79
N ILE A 919 0.36 -27.06 -38.65
CA ILE A 919 0.94 -27.67 -37.44
C ILE A 919 -0.09 -28.44 -36.59
N THR A 920 -1.34 -28.00 -36.49
CA THR A 920 -2.36 -28.62 -35.63
C THR A 920 -3.19 -29.71 -36.32
N TYR A 921 -3.49 -29.56 -37.62
CA TYR A 921 -4.33 -30.52 -38.37
C TYR A 921 -3.56 -31.28 -39.45
N GLY A 922 -2.82 -30.58 -40.33
CA GLY A 922 -2.15 -31.19 -41.47
C GLY A 922 -1.02 -32.13 -41.05
N GLY A 923 -0.08 -31.58 -40.29
CA GLY A 923 1.06 -32.28 -39.69
C GLY A 923 0.78 -32.86 -38.31
N CYS A 924 -0.15 -32.28 -37.55
CA CYS A 924 -0.45 -32.68 -36.18
C CYS A 924 0.84 -32.84 -35.34
N ALA A 925 1.67 -31.79 -35.29
CA ALA A 925 2.93 -31.74 -34.55
C ALA A 925 2.72 -31.44 -33.05
N VAL A 926 1.53 -30.97 -32.69
CA VAL A 926 1.09 -30.67 -31.32
C VAL A 926 -0.38 -31.07 -31.16
N ALA A 927 -0.74 -31.51 -29.96
CA ALA A 927 -2.11 -31.65 -29.47
C ALA A 927 -2.40 -30.54 -28.45
N PRO A 928 -3.01 -29.40 -28.86
CA PRO A 928 -3.40 -28.34 -27.93
C PRO A 928 -4.49 -28.81 -26.98
N ILE A 929 -4.53 -28.28 -25.76
CA ILE A 929 -5.62 -28.52 -24.78
C ILE A 929 -6.40 -27.23 -24.52
N TYR A 930 -5.71 -26.16 -24.11
CA TYR A 930 -6.35 -24.89 -23.73
C TYR A 930 -5.47 -23.66 -24.02
N SER A 931 -6.13 -22.52 -24.19
CA SER A 931 -5.53 -21.19 -24.03
C SER A 931 -5.79 -20.68 -22.62
N GLU A 932 -4.79 -20.07 -21.99
CA GLU A 932 -4.92 -19.62 -20.60
C GLU A 932 -5.80 -18.37 -20.46
N ARG A 933 -6.45 -18.29 -19.31
CA ARG A 933 -7.21 -17.14 -18.84
C ARG A 933 -6.79 -16.86 -17.40
N THR A 934 -6.82 -15.58 -17.04
CA THR A 934 -6.56 -15.13 -15.67
C THR A 934 -7.75 -14.39 -15.08
N ARG A 935 -7.74 -14.28 -13.76
CA ARG A 935 -8.71 -13.54 -12.95
C ARG A 935 -7.98 -12.47 -12.18
N MET A 936 -8.51 -11.27 -12.16
CA MET A 936 -7.92 -10.13 -11.48
C MET A 936 -8.98 -9.40 -10.66
N LEU A 937 -8.66 -9.14 -9.39
CA LEU A 937 -9.41 -8.23 -8.53
C LEU A 937 -8.69 -6.89 -8.52
N VAL A 938 -9.41 -5.80 -8.78
CA VAL A 938 -8.89 -4.44 -8.68
C VAL A 938 -9.85 -3.59 -7.86
N HIS A 939 -9.33 -2.95 -6.82
CA HIS A 939 -10.13 -2.22 -5.84
C HIS A 939 -10.81 -1.01 -6.51
N PRO A 940 -12.09 -0.70 -6.23
CA PRO A 940 -12.85 0.36 -6.93
C PRO A 940 -12.21 1.75 -6.88
N ARG A 941 -11.32 2.00 -5.92
CA ARG A 941 -10.52 3.23 -5.84
C ARG A 941 -9.49 3.37 -6.95
N ILE A 942 -9.24 2.34 -7.76
CA ILE A 942 -8.37 2.39 -8.94
C ILE A 942 -9.24 2.53 -10.19
N THR A 943 -8.87 3.45 -11.08
CA THR A 943 -9.52 3.70 -12.37
C THR A 943 -8.49 3.78 -13.50
N ASN A 944 -8.97 3.76 -14.74
CA ASN A 944 -8.15 3.80 -15.96
C ASN A 944 -7.09 2.67 -16.06
N TRP A 945 -7.31 1.57 -15.35
CA TRP A 945 -6.47 0.38 -15.44
C TRP A 945 -6.92 -0.50 -16.62
N ARG A 946 -5.97 -1.15 -17.27
CA ARG A 946 -6.17 -2.13 -18.36
C ARG A 946 -5.26 -3.32 -18.10
N HIS A 947 -5.64 -4.51 -18.57
CA HIS A 947 -4.87 -5.74 -18.36
C HIS A 947 -4.05 -6.10 -19.60
N MET A 948 -2.73 -6.17 -19.47
CA MET A 948 -1.81 -6.64 -20.51
C MET A 948 -1.77 -8.18 -20.57
N PRO A 949 -2.23 -8.83 -21.67
CA PRO A 949 -2.37 -10.30 -21.76
C PRO A 949 -1.06 -11.11 -21.73
N PHE A 950 0.09 -10.44 -21.79
CA PHE A 950 1.43 -11.03 -21.81
C PHE A 950 2.33 -10.47 -20.68
N GLY A 951 1.73 -9.87 -19.65
CA GLY A 951 2.43 -9.25 -18.51
C GLY A 951 2.96 -7.84 -18.79
N GLY A 952 3.56 -7.22 -17.77
CA GLY A 952 4.04 -5.83 -17.81
C GLY A 952 2.88 -4.83 -17.80
N GLN A 953 2.19 -4.68 -16.66
CA GLN A 953 1.00 -3.83 -16.60
C GLN A 953 1.37 -2.34 -16.70
N TYR A 954 0.60 -1.53 -17.42
CA TYR A 954 0.91 -0.10 -17.55
C TYR A 954 0.43 0.71 -16.34
N LEU A 955 1.09 0.52 -15.20
CA LEU A 955 0.81 1.24 -13.95
C LEU A 955 1.05 2.76 -14.06
N ARG A 956 1.67 3.22 -15.16
CA ARG A 956 1.73 4.64 -15.55
C ARG A 956 0.35 5.25 -15.83
N ASP A 957 -0.59 4.47 -16.37
CA ASP A 957 -1.91 4.96 -16.80
C ASP A 957 -2.98 4.82 -15.71
N TRP A 958 -2.73 3.98 -14.71
CA TRP A 958 -3.62 3.75 -13.57
C TRP A 958 -3.75 5.03 -12.73
N ARG A 959 -4.94 5.25 -12.17
CA ARG A 959 -5.26 6.43 -11.36
C ARG A 959 -6.00 6.04 -10.10
N PHE A 960 -5.87 6.86 -9.05
CA PHE A 960 -6.84 6.84 -7.98
C PHE A 960 -8.14 7.52 -8.44
N ARG A 961 -9.29 6.95 -8.10
CA ARG A 961 -10.60 7.55 -8.33
C ARG A 961 -10.65 8.87 -7.56
N GLU A 962 -10.85 9.96 -8.27
CA GLU A 962 -11.13 11.25 -7.65
C GLU A 962 -12.39 11.09 -6.80
N THR A 963 -12.26 11.23 -5.47
CA THR A 963 -13.38 11.42 -4.56
C THR A 963 -14.00 12.79 -4.82
N SER A 964 -14.74 12.87 -5.92
CA SER A 964 -15.73 13.91 -6.13
C SER A 964 -16.80 13.73 -5.07
N ILE A 965 -16.64 14.46 -3.96
CA ILE A 965 -17.77 14.81 -3.10
C ILE A 965 -18.72 15.58 -4.00
N LYS A 966 -19.72 14.88 -4.56
CA LYS A 966 -20.81 15.50 -5.28
C LYS A 966 -21.60 16.29 -4.25
N ILE A 967 -21.34 17.59 -4.19
CA ILE A 967 -22.27 18.57 -3.64
C ILE A 967 -23.54 18.44 -4.50
N GLN A 968 -24.61 17.90 -3.90
CA GLN A 968 -25.95 17.78 -4.47
C GLN A 968 -26.94 18.50 -3.56
#